data_AF-A0A135TQP3-F1
#
_entry.id   AF-A0A135TQP3-F1
#
_cell.length_a   1.000
_cell.length_b   1.000
_cell.length_c   1.000
_cell.angle_alpha   90.00
_cell.angle_beta   90.00
_cell.angle_gamma   90.00
#
_symmetry.space_group_name_H-M   'P 1'
#
loop_
_entity.id
_entity.type
_entity.pdbx_description
1 polymer ?
#
loop_
_entity_poly.entity_id
_entity_poly.type
_entity_poly.pdbx_seq_one_letter_code
_entity_poly.pdbx_strand_id
1 'polypeptide(L)'
;MGLFADLLAIAAEESLKILLVAPLATLSIYFFFNIFLHPLRKVPGPWKAAISPLWLWYHSYAGDETTSVEALHQIYGPVVRIGPNDVDISDGAALAPIYSEKGGFLKTSCYSNFDFDGHPTIFSALDPAHRAVRSKAVVSMFSPASIRKEGDQILRSCVDRLMAHIENEATSGKPVNMLNMGRCLALDAVTEYLLGKTYGGIAELEASRSTSDSSSLSASEFVDTFVAVGRFFLLPNWIFHALEWALPKIFPDQKVDESMELVTKFCDQVVAEADLEKDQTYQARLLRAGISEEEAAVQCMDLMFAGTDSTGMNFGAICWHLAQSPSIYQMLKDELTSPEASQADPQTLPYLRGVPSMSRRWILTGQSGFETSLRYEENVPQADKLAAHEVLVELHGASLNYRELAIADTKGTAATAGVIRQHVVPGSDGAGIVKAIGSAVTAFKTGDRVITHLAPKHAERCGDDELPIYQDIVEGLGQTIDGTLQSEGIFTETGLVRVPESLGWPEAATLTCSGLTAWNALFGLKGREPRSGTWVLVQGTGGVSIAALQLAVAAGATVVATTSSAEKEERLKALGASHTISYRENPEDWGVKTRDLTPNQVGFDIVVDVAGNDSLAQSLTAVKTNGVVVSAGLVGGKAEVVPMLAALMRPCIVRGVILGSRAQFRDMVRFIEEKNVKPVIDDKVFELAETKAAYARLKEKKHFSKIVIKIDH
;
A
#
# COMPACT_ATOMS: atom_id res chain seq x y z
N MET A 1 -17.10 -21.11 68.53
CA MET A 1 -18.47 -21.11 68.00
C MET A 1 -19.05 -19.70 67.86
N GLY A 2 -18.81 -18.75 68.78
CA GLY A 2 -19.34 -17.37 68.68
C GLY A 2 -18.88 -16.57 67.46
N LEU A 3 -17.58 -16.59 67.12
CA LEU A 3 -17.04 -15.83 65.98
C LEU A 3 -17.62 -16.23 64.62
N PHE A 4 -18.00 -17.50 64.46
CA PHE A 4 -18.61 -18.03 63.24
C PHE A 4 -20.09 -17.66 63.14
N ALA A 5 -20.78 -17.54 64.28
CA ALA A 5 -22.17 -17.08 64.36
C ALA A 5 -22.27 -15.57 64.09
N ASP A 6 -21.32 -14.77 64.58
CA ASP A 6 -21.27 -13.33 64.33
C ASP A 6 -20.94 -13.00 62.86
N LEU A 7 -20.04 -13.78 62.23
CA LEU A 7 -19.76 -13.68 60.80
C LEU A 7 -20.98 -14.06 59.94
N LEU A 8 -21.75 -15.09 60.34
CA LEU A 8 -22.99 -15.48 59.67
C LEU A 8 -24.12 -14.46 59.85
N ALA A 9 -24.19 -13.79 61.00
CA ALA A 9 -25.18 -12.73 61.27
C ALA A 9 -24.90 -11.46 60.45
N ILE A 10 -23.64 -11.03 60.36
CA ILE A 10 -23.23 -9.90 59.51
C ILE A 10 -23.41 -10.24 58.03
N ALA A 11 -23.06 -11.46 57.62
CA ALA A 11 -23.29 -11.94 56.27
C ALA A 11 -24.80 -12.02 55.94
N ALA A 12 -25.68 -12.26 56.91
CA ALA A 12 -27.13 -12.28 56.72
C ALA A 12 -27.74 -10.87 56.63
N GLU A 13 -27.31 -9.91 57.46
CA GLU A 13 -27.83 -8.52 57.44
C GLU A 13 -27.30 -7.68 56.27
N GLU A 14 -26.04 -7.85 55.89
CA GLU A 14 -25.40 -7.11 54.78
C GLU A 14 -25.40 -7.93 53.47
N SER A 15 -25.98 -9.15 53.48
CA SER A 15 -26.07 -10.07 52.33
C SER A 15 -26.46 -9.36 51.04
N LEU A 16 -27.53 -8.56 51.09
CA LEU A 16 -28.07 -7.85 49.93
C LEU A 16 -27.13 -6.75 49.42
N LYS A 17 -26.44 -6.04 50.32
CA LYS A 17 -25.46 -4.99 49.96
C LYS A 17 -24.19 -5.61 49.40
N ILE A 18 -23.71 -6.71 49.97
CA ILE A 18 -22.56 -7.47 49.45
C ILE A 18 -22.90 -8.04 48.07
N LEU A 19 -24.11 -8.60 47.90
CA LEU A 19 -24.62 -9.08 46.61
C LEU A 19 -24.72 -7.98 45.54
N LEU A 20 -24.97 -6.72 45.91
CA LEU A 20 -25.07 -5.61 44.97
C LEU A 20 -23.74 -4.87 44.73
N VAL A 21 -22.92 -4.68 45.78
CA VAL A 21 -21.69 -3.88 45.73
C VAL A 21 -20.51 -4.71 45.24
N ALA A 22 -20.39 -5.99 45.63
CA ALA A 22 -19.24 -6.81 45.24
C ALA A 22 -19.13 -7.01 43.72
N PRO A 23 -20.22 -7.24 42.95
CA PRO A 23 -20.13 -7.33 41.49
C PRO A 23 -19.71 -6.01 40.85
N LEU A 24 -20.25 -4.88 41.31
CA LEU A 24 -19.90 -3.55 40.80
C LEU A 24 -18.44 -3.19 41.09
N ALA A 25 -17.95 -3.50 42.29
CA ALA A 25 -16.55 -3.33 42.65
C ALA A 25 -15.63 -4.22 41.80
N THR A 26 -16.01 -5.49 41.60
CA THR A 26 -15.26 -6.44 40.76
C THR A 26 -15.18 -5.97 39.31
N LEU A 27 -16.30 -5.52 38.73
CA LEU A 27 -16.35 -4.95 37.38
C LEU A 27 -15.50 -3.68 37.26
N SER A 28 -15.55 -2.82 38.28
CA SER A 28 -14.75 -1.58 38.31
C SER A 28 -13.26 -1.88 38.34
N ILE A 29 -12.83 -2.86 39.17
CA ILE A 29 -11.44 -3.33 39.22
C ILE A 29 -11.03 -3.96 37.88
N TYR A 30 -11.90 -4.76 37.28
CA TYR A 30 -11.66 -5.40 35.98
C TYR A 30 -11.47 -4.36 34.86
N PHE A 31 -12.34 -3.36 34.77
CA PHE A 31 -12.21 -2.27 33.78
C PHE A 31 -10.97 -1.43 34.03
N PHE A 32 -10.68 -1.10 35.29
CA PHE A 32 -9.46 -0.38 35.65
C PHE A 32 -8.21 -1.16 35.23
N PHE A 33 -8.16 -2.46 35.52
CA PHE A 33 -7.07 -3.32 35.09
C PHE A 33 -6.90 -3.31 33.58
N ASN A 34 -7.99 -3.50 32.83
CA ASN A 34 -7.97 -3.59 31.37
C ASN A 34 -7.46 -2.32 30.66
N ILE A 35 -7.78 -1.14 31.22
CA ILE A 35 -7.34 0.15 30.69
C ILE A 35 -5.90 0.45 31.10
N PHE A 36 -5.59 0.36 32.39
CA PHE A 36 -4.37 0.97 32.94
C PHE A 36 -3.23 -0.02 33.18
N LEU A 37 -3.54 -1.29 33.45
CA LEU A 37 -2.56 -2.28 33.91
C LEU A 37 -2.33 -3.43 32.91
N HIS A 38 -3.29 -3.69 32.02
CA HIS A 38 -3.23 -4.81 31.07
C HIS A 38 -1.96 -4.77 30.19
N PRO A 39 -1.35 -5.93 29.88
CA PRO A 39 -0.20 -6.00 28.99
C PRO A 39 -0.44 -5.35 27.61
N LEU A 40 -1.67 -5.49 27.09
CA LEU A 40 -2.09 -4.91 25.80
C LEU A 40 -2.48 -3.42 25.87
N ARG A 41 -2.29 -2.72 27.00
CA ARG A 41 -2.68 -1.30 27.13
C ARG A 41 -2.02 -0.34 26.13
N LYS A 42 -0.89 -0.75 25.54
CA LYS A 42 -0.15 0.02 24.54
C LYS A 42 -0.70 -0.17 23.12
N VAL A 43 -1.52 -1.19 22.91
CA VAL A 43 -2.15 -1.44 21.61
C VAL A 43 -3.32 -0.46 21.47
N PRO A 44 -3.37 0.36 20.41
CA PRO A 44 -4.42 1.36 20.23
C PRO A 44 -5.76 0.68 19.93
N GLY A 45 -6.87 1.30 20.32
CA GLY A 45 -8.22 0.78 20.09
C GLY A 45 -9.26 1.55 20.89
N PRO A 46 -10.56 1.34 20.61
CA PRO A 46 -11.62 2.01 21.32
C PRO A 46 -11.71 1.50 22.75
N TRP A 47 -11.90 2.42 23.71
CA TRP A 47 -11.94 2.06 25.13
C TRP A 47 -13.03 1.03 25.47
N LYS A 48 -14.15 1.03 24.73
CA LYS A 48 -15.27 0.08 24.89
C LYS A 48 -14.82 -1.37 24.61
N ALA A 49 -14.04 -1.57 23.55
CA ALA A 49 -13.46 -2.87 23.23
C ALA A 49 -12.36 -3.27 24.22
N ALA A 50 -11.55 -2.31 24.66
CA ALA A 50 -10.49 -2.57 25.62
C ALA A 50 -11.00 -3.07 26.98
N ILE A 51 -12.16 -2.60 27.46
CA ILE A 51 -12.69 -2.98 28.78
C ILE A 51 -13.53 -4.26 28.79
N SER A 52 -14.11 -4.66 27.67
CA SER A 52 -15.07 -5.77 27.62
C SER A 52 -15.14 -6.40 26.22
N PRO A 53 -15.26 -7.73 26.11
CA PRO A 53 -15.46 -8.40 24.83
C PRO A 53 -16.86 -8.17 24.24
N LEU A 54 -17.79 -7.59 25.03
CA LEU A 54 -19.16 -7.33 24.60
C LEU A 54 -19.26 -6.46 23.34
N TRP A 55 -18.29 -5.57 23.12
CA TRP A 55 -18.26 -4.76 21.91
C TRP A 55 -18.10 -5.65 20.67
N LEU A 56 -17.13 -6.57 20.70
CA LEU A 56 -16.86 -7.48 19.60
C LEU A 56 -18.01 -8.49 19.43
N TRP A 57 -18.53 -9.04 20.53
CA TRP A 57 -19.68 -9.95 20.47
C TRP A 57 -20.93 -9.30 19.90
N TYR A 58 -21.18 -8.02 20.22
CA TYR A 58 -22.29 -7.28 19.65
C TYR A 58 -22.17 -7.16 18.12
N HIS A 59 -21.00 -6.78 17.63
CA HIS A 59 -20.77 -6.61 16.20
C HIS A 59 -20.76 -7.95 15.44
N SER A 60 -20.28 -9.02 16.07
CA SER A 60 -20.41 -10.39 15.57
C SER A 60 -21.88 -10.79 15.43
N TYR A 61 -22.69 -10.54 16.46
CA TYR A 61 -24.12 -10.82 16.45
C TYR A 61 -24.91 -9.96 15.43
N ALA A 62 -24.56 -8.67 15.33
CA ALA A 62 -25.17 -7.74 14.38
C ALA A 62 -24.78 -8.05 12.93
N GLY A 63 -23.69 -8.80 12.71
CA GLY A 63 -23.18 -9.15 11.39
C GLY A 63 -22.39 -8.02 10.72
N ASP A 64 -21.93 -7.02 11.48
CA ASP A 64 -21.15 -5.88 10.99
C ASP A 64 -19.71 -5.84 11.56
N GLU A 65 -19.25 -6.96 12.13
CA GLU A 65 -17.91 -7.14 12.71
C GLU A 65 -16.80 -6.66 11.78
N THR A 66 -16.73 -7.20 10.55
CA THR A 66 -15.67 -6.87 9.59
C THR A 66 -15.64 -5.39 9.22
N THR A 67 -16.82 -4.79 9.00
CA THR A 67 -16.93 -3.36 8.64
C THR A 67 -16.57 -2.46 9.83
N SER A 68 -16.95 -2.88 11.03
CA SER A 68 -16.65 -2.15 12.27
C SER A 68 -15.18 -2.19 12.62
N VAL A 69 -14.53 -3.36 12.47
CA VAL A 69 -13.09 -3.53 12.70
C VAL A 69 -12.28 -2.76 11.65
N GLU A 70 -12.66 -2.81 10.37
CA GLU A 70 -12.03 -2.00 9.31
C GLU A 70 -12.08 -0.51 9.64
N ALA A 71 -13.24 0.00 10.10
CA ALA A 71 -13.36 1.40 10.52
C ALA A 71 -12.41 1.75 11.69
N LEU A 72 -12.10 0.79 12.58
CA LEU A 72 -11.10 0.99 13.61
C LEU A 72 -9.67 1.04 13.04
N HIS A 73 -9.34 0.20 12.05
CA HIS A 73 -8.04 0.25 11.39
C HIS A 73 -7.77 1.59 10.70
N GLN A 74 -8.80 2.18 10.09
CA GLN A 74 -8.73 3.53 9.51
C GLN A 74 -8.43 4.63 10.54
N ILE A 75 -8.76 4.41 11.82
CA ILE A 75 -8.54 5.37 12.91
C ILE A 75 -7.23 5.10 13.65
N TYR A 76 -6.97 3.84 13.97
CA TYR A 76 -5.93 3.42 14.92
C TYR A 76 -4.69 2.81 14.25
N GLY A 77 -4.74 2.57 12.93
CA GLY A 77 -3.65 2.00 12.15
C GLY A 77 -3.70 0.47 12.05
N PRO A 78 -2.59 -0.18 11.66
CA PRO A 78 -2.60 -1.59 11.25
C PRO A 78 -2.74 -2.61 12.37
N VAL A 79 -2.67 -2.19 13.65
CA VAL A 79 -2.77 -3.09 14.81
C VAL A 79 -3.74 -2.47 15.80
N VAL A 80 -4.87 -3.15 16.03
CA VAL A 80 -5.99 -2.60 16.81
C VAL A 80 -6.44 -3.56 17.90
N ARG A 81 -6.63 -3.05 19.12
CA ARG A 81 -7.21 -3.81 20.23
C ARG A 81 -8.74 -3.83 20.11
N ILE A 82 -9.29 -4.98 19.73
CA ILE A 82 -10.73 -5.22 19.51
C ILE A 82 -11.41 -5.96 20.65
N GLY A 83 -10.65 -6.34 21.68
CA GLY A 83 -11.16 -6.91 22.93
C GLY A 83 -10.15 -6.75 24.07
N PRO A 84 -10.50 -7.15 25.31
CA PRO A 84 -9.55 -7.12 26.41
C PRO A 84 -8.29 -7.94 26.11
N ASN A 85 -8.45 -9.09 25.46
CA ASN A 85 -7.37 -10.01 25.11
C ASN A 85 -7.18 -10.17 23.59
N ASP A 86 -7.89 -9.37 22.79
CA ASP A 86 -8.03 -9.58 21.35
C ASP A 86 -7.44 -8.41 20.59
N VAL A 87 -6.60 -8.73 19.60
CA VAL A 87 -5.92 -7.79 18.72
C VAL A 87 -6.16 -8.21 17.28
N ASP A 88 -6.64 -7.27 16.48
CA ASP A 88 -6.75 -7.40 15.03
C ASP A 88 -5.54 -6.76 14.34
N ILE A 89 -5.09 -7.35 13.24
CA ILE A 89 -3.90 -6.93 12.51
C ILE A 89 -4.21 -6.92 11.01
N SER A 90 -4.21 -5.72 10.42
CA SER A 90 -4.46 -5.48 9.00
C SER A 90 -3.14 -5.33 8.20
N ASP A 91 -2.13 -6.14 8.52
CA ASP A 91 -0.80 -6.12 7.89
C ASP A 91 -0.42 -7.51 7.38
N GLY A 92 -0.14 -7.62 6.07
CA GLY A 92 0.27 -8.86 5.44
C GLY A 92 1.56 -9.46 6.02
N ALA A 93 2.45 -8.64 6.60
CA ALA A 93 3.65 -9.10 7.29
C ALA A 93 3.33 -9.98 8.52
N ALA A 94 2.12 -9.88 9.08
CA ALA A 94 1.70 -10.66 10.24
C ALA A 94 1.24 -12.09 9.90
N LEU A 95 0.95 -12.40 8.62
CA LEU A 95 0.47 -13.73 8.22
C LEU A 95 1.48 -14.83 8.55
N ALA A 96 2.76 -14.64 8.17
CA ALA A 96 3.81 -15.62 8.41
C ALA A 96 4.04 -15.94 9.91
N PRO A 97 4.18 -14.97 10.83
CA PRO A 97 4.33 -15.26 12.25
C PRO A 97 3.05 -15.84 12.89
N ILE A 98 1.85 -15.49 12.41
CA ILE A 98 0.59 -16.01 12.95
C ILE A 98 0.37 -17.48 12.55
N TYR A 99 0.57 -17.80 11.26
CA TYR A 99 0.23 -19.11 10.68
C TYR A 99 1.43 -20.05 10.47
N SER A 100 2.59 -19.77 11.10
CA SER A 100 3.81 -20.58 10.96
C SER A 100 3.62 -22.04 11.39
N GLU A 101 4.09 -22.98 10.56
CA GLU A 101 4.14 -24.42 10.86
C GLU A 101 5.02 -24.76 12.09
N LYS A 102 5.91 -23.85 12.53
CA LYS A 102 6.86 -24.06 13.64
C LYS A 102 6.62 -23.09 14.79
N GLY A 103 5.40 -23.06 15.32
CA GLY A 103 5.07 -22.29 16.53
C GLY A 103 4.33 -20.98 16.29
N GLY A 104 3.41 -20.94 15.31
CA GLY A 104 2.38 -19.90 15.22
C GLY A 104 1.45 -19.87 16.44
N PHE A 105 0.50 -18.94 16.45
CA PHE A 105 -0.46 -18.81 17.54
C PHE A 105 -1.42 -20.01 17.58
N LEU A 106 -1.76 -20.47 18.79
CA LEU A 106 -2.78 -21.50 18.97
C LEU A 106 -4.18 -20.92 18.69
N LYS A 107 -5.08 -21.78 18.24
CA LYS A 107 -6.50 -21.44 18.13
C LYS A 107 -7.05 -21.07 19.50
N THR A 108 -7.89 -20.05 19.53
CA THR A 108 -8.63 -19.66 20.73
C THR A 108 -9.69 -20.71 21.08
N SER A 109 -10.15 -20.74 22.33
CA SER A 109 -11.10 -21.73 22.84
C SER A 109 -12.45 -21.72 22.11
N CYS A 110 -12.83 -20.62 21.47
CA CYS A 110 -14.10 -20.56 20.75
C CYS A 110 -14.14 -21.45 19.50
N TYR A 111 -13.00 -21.93 18.99
CA TYR A 111 -12.98 -22.89 17.88
C TYR A 111 -13.68 -24.20 18.20
N SER A 112 -13.73 -24.63 19.47
CA SER A 112 -14.49 -25.83 19.85
C SER A 112 -16.01 -25.64 19.77
N ASN A 113 -16.50 -24.42 19.52
CA ASN A 113 -17.91 -24.20 19.17
C ASN A 113 -18.27 -24.77 17.78
N PHE A 114 -17.28 -25.18 16.98
CA PHE A 114 -17.46 -25.91 15.71
C PHE A 114 -17.27 -27.42 15.84
N ASP A 115 -17.15 -27.96 17.05
CA ASP A 115 -17.07 -29.42 17.25
C ASP A 115 -18.44 -30.04 16.92
N PHE A 116 -18.50 -30.90 15.92
CA PHE A 116 -19.74 -31.63 15.57
C PHE A 116 -19.89 -32.84 16.48
N ASP A 117 -21.05 -32.98 17.11
CA ASP A 117 -21.35 -34.08 18.04
C ASP A 117 -20.28 -34.28 19.14
N GLY A 118 -19.60 -33.21 19.53
CA GLY A 118 -18.52 -33.23 20.53
C GLY A 118 -17.19 -33.78 20.02
N HIS A 119 -17.05 -34.01 18.71
CA HIS A 119 -15.82 -34.43 18.07
C HIS A 119 -15.06 -33.24 17.46
N PRO A 120 -13.83 -32.95 17.93
CA PRO A 120 -13.01 -31.92 17.31
C PRO A 120 -12.52 -32.34 15.92
N THR A 121 -12.81 -31.51 14.92
CA THR A 121 -12.40 -31.74 13.54
C THR A 121 -10.98 -31.23 13.30
N ILE A 122 -10.42 -31.46 12.10
CA ILE A 122 -9.19 -30.76 11.70
C ILE A 122 -9.40 -29.25 11.89
N PHE A 123 -10.53 -28.68 11.45
CA PHE A 123 -10.84 -27.26 11.56
C PHE A 123 -10.98 -26.76 13.00
N SER A 124 -11.67 -27.46 13.89
CA SER A 124 -11.97 -26.97 15.25
C SER A 124 -10.94 -27.37 16.32
N ALA A 125 -10.13 -28.41 16.08
CA ALA A 125 -9.18 -28.93 17.07
C ALA A 125 -8.22 -27.88 17.63
N LEU A 126 -8.19 -27.79 18.97
CA LEU A 126 -7.31 -26.92 19.75
C LEU A 126 -5.96 -27.57 20.06
N ASP A 127 -5.91 -28.90 20.22
CA ASP A 127 -4.69 -29.65 20.49
C ASP A 127 -3.93 -29.94 19.18
N PRO A 128 -2.69 -29.40 19.01
CA PRO A 128 -1.89 -29.67 17.83
C PRO A 128 -1.54 -31.15 17.65
N ALA A 129 -1.38 -31.92 18.72
CA ALA A 129 -1.04 -33.35 18.63
C ALA A 129 -2.21 -34.16 18.07
N HIS A 130 -3.42 -33.90 18.57
CA HIS A 130 -4.65 -34.45 18.03
C HIS A 130 -4.84 -34.08 16.55
N ARG A 131 -4.70 -32.79 16.18
CA ARG A 131 -4.85 -32.31 14.79
C ARG A 131 -3.82 -32.93 13.83
N ALA A 132 -2.57 -33.10 14.27
CA ALA A 132 -1.47 -33.53 13.42
C ALA A 132 -1.71 -34.91 12.79
N VAL A 133 -2.30 -35.86 13.53
CA VAL A 133 -2.59 -37.22 13.03
C VAL A 133 -3.59 -37.16 11.87
N ARG A 134 -4.70 -36.45 12.05
CA ARG A 134 -5.77 -36.28 11.05
C ARG A 134 -5.27 -35.53 9.83
N SER A 135 -4.63 -34.39 10.05
CA SER A 135 -4.11 -33.55 8.97
C SER A 135 -3.07 -34.30 8.13
N LYS A 136 -2.14 -35.03 8.76
CA LYS A 136 -1.13 -35.82 8.03
C LYS A 136 -1.75 -36.89 7.12
N ALA A 137 -2.88 -37.47 7.51
CA ALA A 137 -3.56 -38.49 6.71
C ALA A 137 -4.10 -37.92 5.37
N VAL A 138 -4.61 -36.69 5.39
CA VAL A 138 -5.42 -36.15 4.27
C VAL A 138 -4.81 -34.95 3.55
N VAL A 139 -3.87 -34.22 4.16
CA VAL A 139 -3.36 -32.93 3.63
C VAL A 139 -2.79 -33.05 2.21
N SER A 140 -2.20 -34.20 1.86
CA SER A 140 -1.64 -34.42 0.52
C SER A 140 -2.71 -34.46 -0.58
N MET A 141 -3.97 -34.76 -0.25
CA MET A 141 -5.09 -34.72 -1.20
C MET A 141 -5.38 -33.30 -1.69
N PHE A 142 -5.11 -32.29 -0.86
CA PHE A 142 -5.37 -30.88 -1.19
C PHE A 142 -4.22 -30.23 -1.96
N SER A 143 -3.15 -30.98 -2.28
CA SER A 143 -2.03 -30.41 -3.03
C SER A 143 -2.41 -30.13 -4.48
N PRO A 144 -1.91 -29.04 -5.11
CA PRO A 144 -2.16 -28.76 -6.52
C PRO A 144 -1.75 -29.91 -7.45
N ALA A 145 -0.75 -30.71 -7.06
CA ALA A 145 -0.33 -31.88 -7.82
C ALA A 145 -1.38 -33.00 -7.78
N SER A 146 -1.93 -33.29 -6.60
CA SER A 146 -2.99 -34.29 -6.41
C SER A 146 -4.27 -33.89 -7.14
N ILE A 147 -4.69 -32.63 -7.01
CA ILE A 147 -5.88 -32.12 -7.70
C ILE A 147 -5.73 -32.24 -9.21
N ARG A 148 -4.58 -31.86 -9.79
CA ARG A 148 -4.36 -31.97 -11.24
C ARG A 148 -4.23 -33.41 -11.74
N LYS A 149 -3.65 -34.29 -10.94
CA LYS A 149 -3.40 -35.68 -11.35
C LYS A 149 -4.64 -36.56 -11.19
N GLU A 150 -5.36 -36.40 -10.09
CA GLU A 150 -6.42 -37.30 -9.65
C GLU A 150 -7.81 -36.64 -9.72
N GLY A 151 -7.88 -35.32 -9.57
CA GLY A 151 -9.14 -34.56 -9.56
C GLY A 151 -9.54 -33.93 -10.90
N ASP A 152 -8.61 -33.66 -11.82
CA ASP A 152 -8.90 -32.84 -13.02
C ASP A 152 -10.07 -33.38 -13.86
N GLN A 153 -10.10 -34.69 -14.10
CA GLN A 153 -11.20 -35.31 -14.86
C GLN A 153 -12.53 -35.26 -14.10
N ILE A 154 -12.51 -35.47 -12.79
CA ILE A 154 -13.70 -35.43 -11.92
C ILE A 154 -14.28 -34.01 -11.90
N LEU A 155 -13.42 -33.02 -11.66
CA LEU A 155 -13.81 -31.61 -11.59
C LEU A 155 -14.35 -31.11 -12.93
N ARG A 156 -13.72 -31.49 -14.05
CA ARG A 156 -14.25 -31.20 -15.40
C ARG A 156 -15.63 -31.81 -15.61
N SER A 157 -15.84 -33.06 -15.19
CA SER A 157 -17.16 -33.71 -15.28
C SER A 157 -18.24 -32.95 -14.49
N CYS A 158 -17.93 -32.43 -13.29
CA CYS A 158 -18.85 -31.57 -12.55
C CYS A 158 -19.15 -30.26 -13.29
N VAL A 159 -18.12 -29.62 -13.87
CA VAL A 159 -18.29 -28.39 -14.66
C VAL A 159 -19.13 -28.65 -15.92
N ASP A 160 -18.86 -29.73 -16.64
CA ASP A 160 -19.60 -30.10 -17.86
C ASP A 160 -21.09 -30.34 -17.57
N ARG A 161 -21.41 -31.02 -16.45
CA ARG A 161 -22.80 -31.19 -15.99
C ARG A 161 -23.47 -29.86 -15.66
N LEU A 162 -22.78 -28.96 -14.95
CA LEU A 162 -23.33 -27.63 -14.67
C LEU A 162 -23.53 -26.82 -15.95
N MET A 163 -22.58 -26.86 -16.89
CA MET A 163 -22.69 -26.14 -18.15
C MET A 163 -23.86 -26.64 -18.99
N ALA A 164 -24.07 -27.94 -19.06
CA ALA A 164 -25.25 -28.52 -19.70
C ALA A 164 -26.56 -28.00 -19.06
N HIS A 165 -26.60 -27.88 -17.73
CA HIS A 165 -27.74 -27.28 -17.04
C HIS A 165 -27.92 -25.79 -17.39
N ILE A 166 -26.84 -25.00 -17.39
CA ILE A 166 -26.88 -23.56 -17.74
C ILE A 166 -27.34 -23.34 -19.19
N GLU A 167 -26.83 -24.13 -20.14
CA GLU A 167 -27.25 -24.06 -21.55
C GLU A 167 -28.75 -24.35 -21.70
N ASN A 168 -29.26 -25.32 -20.94
CA ASN A 168 -30.69 -25.63 -20.92
C ASN A 168 -31.51 -24.49 -20.31
N GLU A 169 -31.07 -23.89 -19.20
CA GLU A 169 -31.76 -22.76 -18.58
C GLU A 169 -31.75 -21.51 -19.47
N ALA A 170 -30.67 -21.29 -20.23
CA ALA A 170 -30.57 -20.18 -21.18
C ALA A 170 -31.69 -20.19 -22.24
N THR A 171 -32.23 -21.36 -22.59
CA THR A 171 -33.37 -21.47 -23.52
C THR A 171 -34.69 -20.95 -22.94
N SER A 172 -34.80 -20.87 -21.61
CA SER A 172 -36.04 -20.48 -20.94
C SER A 172 -36.24 -18.96 -20.88
N GLY A 173 -35.16 -18.18 -20.97
CA GLY A 173 -35.16 -16.73 -20.77
C GLY A 173 -35.51 -16.26 -19.35
N LYS A 174 -35.59 -17.18 -18.37
CA LYS A 174 -35.90 -16.86 -16.98
C LYS A 174 -34.62 -16.51 -16.19
N PRO A 175 -34.73 -15.72 -15.11
CA PRO A 175 -33.63 -15.50 -14.18
C PRO A 175 -33.19 -16.83 -13.53
N VAL A 176 -31.88 -16.99 -13.32
CA VAL A 176 -31.28 -18.16 -12.68
C VAL A 176 -30.61 -17.79 -11.36
N ASN A 177 -30.56 -18.73 -10.41
CA ASN A 177 -29.89 -18.55 -9.13
C ASN A 177 -28.43 -19.04 -9.21
N MET A 178 -27.52 -18.13 -9.57
CA MET A 178 -26.08 -18.43 -9.72
C MET A 178 -25.42 -18.86 -8.41
N LEU A 179 -25.89 -18.39 -7.26
CA LEU A 179 -25.35 -18.80 -5.95
C LEU A 179 -25.69 -20.28 -5.69
N ASN A 180 -26.94 -20.68 -5.92
CA ASN A 180 -27.36 -22.07 -5.75
C ASN A 180 -26.61 -23.00 -6.70
N MET A 181 -26.45 -22.60 -7.97
CA MET A 181 -25.65 -23.33 -8.96
C MET A 181 -24.18 -23.48 -8.51
N GLY A 182 -23.60 -22.40 -7.98
CA GLY A 182 -22.24 -22.42 -7.43
C GLY A 182 -22.10 -23.37 -6.24
N ARG A 183 -23.06 -23.36 -5.31
CA ARG A 183 -23.10 -24.31 -4.17
C ARG A 183 -23.23 -25.76 -4.64
N CYS A 184 -24.10 -26.03 -5.63
CA CYS A 184 -24.25 -27.38 -6.20
C CYS A 184 -22.94 -27.89 -6.82
N LEU A 185 -22.28 -27.06 -7.64
CA LEU A 185 -20.99 -27.39 -8.24
C LEU A 185 -19.92 -27.66 -7.18
N ALA A 186 -19.84 -26.79 -6.18
CA ALA A 186 -18.85 -26.91 -5.11
C ALA A 186 -19.03 -28.20 -4.30
N LEU A 187 -20.27 -28.50 -3.91
CA LEU A 187 -20.60 -29.71 -3.16
C LEU A 187 -20.30 -30.98 -3.96
N ASP A 188 -20.72 -31.04 -5.23
CA ASP A 188 -20.46 -32.20 -6.09
C ASP A 188 -18.95 -32.36 -6.36
N ALA A 189 -18.23 -31.27 -6.61
CA ALA A 189 -16.78 -31.29 -6.80
C ALA A 189 -16.05 -31.83 -5.56
N VAL A 190 -16.39 -31.35 -4.36
CA VAL A 190 -15.77 -31.75 -3.10
C VAL A 190 -16.07 -33.22 -2.79
N THR A 191 -17.34 -33.62 -2.89
CA THR A 191 -17.77 -34.98 -2.53
C THR A 191 -17.27 -36.01 -3.53
N GLU A 192 -17.35 -35.76 -4.84
CA GLU A 192 -16.90 -36.70 -5.85
C GLU A 192 -15.37 -36.87 -5.85
N TYR A 193 -14.63 -35.76 -5.69
CA TYR A 193 -13.17 -35.83 -5.65
C TYR A 193 -12.63 -36.44 -4.35
N LEU A 194 -13.07 -35.93 -3.19
CA LEU A 194 -12.46 -36.30 -1.90
C LEU A 194 -13.13 -37.52 -1.28
N LEU A 195 -14.45 -37.69 -1.44
CA LEU A 195 -15.19 -38.79 -0.81
C LEU A 195 -15.43 -39.96 -1.78
N GLY A 196 -15.15 -39.78 -3.07
CA GLY A 196 -15.31 -40.80 -4.12
C GLY A 196 -16.77 -41.03 -4.52
N LYS A 197 -17.69 -40.18 -4.06
CA LYS A 197 -19.13 -40.28 -4.32
C LYS A 197 -19.72 -38.89 -4.47
N THR A 198 -20.48 -38.66 -5.54
CA THR A 198 -21.19 -37.39 -5.75
C THR A 198 -22.38 -37.31 -4.78
N TYR A 199 -22.56 -36.14 -4.15
CA TYR A 199 -23.78 -35.85 -3.39
C TYR A 199 -25.00 -35.78 -4.32
N GLY A 200 -24.85 -35.13 -5.48
CA GLY A 200 -25.90 -35.00 -6.48
C GLY A 200 -26.57 -33.62 -6.52
N GLY A 201 -25.88 -32.57 -6.06
CA GLY A 201 -26.44 -31.21 -6.02
C GLY A 201 -26.84 -30.69 -7.40
N ILE A 202 -26.05 -30.97 -8.45
CA ILE A 202 -26.42 -30.60 -9.82
C ILE A 202 -27.63 -31.42 -10.32
N ALA A 203 -27.74 -32.68 -9.92
CA ALA A 203 -28.89 -33.51 -10.29
C ALA A 203 -30.20 -33.02 -9.63
N GLU A 204 -30.12 -32.45 -8.43
CA GLU A 204 -31.28 -31.79 -7.77
C GLU A 204 -31.77 -30.58 -8.57
N LEU A 205 -30.88 -29.81 -9.20
CA LEU A 205 -31.25 -28.69 -10.09
C LEU A 205 -32.06 -29.19 -11.30
N GLU A 206 -31.70 -30.35 -11.86
CA GLU A 206 -32.42 -30.94 -12.98
C GLU A 206 -33.78 -31.49 -12.56
N ALA A 207 -33.83 -32.18 -11.42
CA ALA A 207 -35.06 -32.74 -10.87
C ALA A 207 -36.09 -31.65 -10.53
N SER A 208 -35.63 -30.55 -9.95
CA SER A 208 -36.51 -29.46 -9.52
C SER A 208 -37.15 -28.67 -10.64
N ARG A 209 -36.58 -28.67 -11.85
CA ARG A 209 -37.22 -28.08 -13.03
C ARG A 209 -38.59 -28.69 -13.36
N SER A 210 -38.80 -29.96 -12.98
CA SER A 210 -40.06 -30.68 -13.19
C SER A 210 -41.17 -30.26 -12.20
N THR A 211 -40.79 -29.59 -11.11
CA THR A 211 -41.66 -29.09 -10.05
C THR A 211 -41.64 -27.56 -10.08
N SER A 212 -42.77 -26.87 -9.97
CA SER A 212 -42.78 -25.39 -10.07
C SER A 212 -42.13 -24.66 -8.88
N ASP A 213 -41.42 -25.35 -8.00
CA ASP A 213 -40.72 -24.79 -6.85
C ASP A 213 -39.28 -24.44 -7.21
N SER A 214 -38.84 -23.24 -6.83
CA SER A 214 -37.41 -22.90 -6.88
C SER A 214 -36.69 -23.69 -5.78
N SER A 215 -36.29 -24.93 -6.04
CA SER A 215 -35.65 -25.73 -5.00
C SER A 215 -34.22 -25.20 -4.76
N SER A 216 -33.98 -24.67 -3.57
CA SER A 216 -32.62 -24.60 -3.02
C SER A 216 -32.01 -26.01 -2.99
N LEU A 217 -30.69 -26.09 -3.11
CA LEU A 217 -29.94 -27.33 -2.85
C LEU A 217 -30.36 -27.90 -1.51
N SER A 218 -30.62 -29.21 -1.43
CA SER A 218 -31.10 -29.88 -0.21
C SER A 218 -30.16 -29.71 0.99
N ALA A 219 -28.86 -29.55 0.74
CA ALA A 219 -27.83 -29.25 1.74
C ALA A 219 -27.69 -27.76 2.10
N SER A 220 -28.50 -26.85 1.52
CA SER A 220 -28.35 -25.40 1.76
C SER A 220 -28.61 -25.03 3.21
N GLU A 221 -29.62 -25.60 3.84
CA GLU A 221 -29.99 -25.26 5.23
C GLU A 221 -28.95 -25.78 6.23
N PHE A 222 -28.33 -26.95 5.95
CA PHE A 222 -27.12 -27.41 6.65
C PHE A 222 -26.03 -26.34 6.60
N VAL A 223 -25.70 -25.84 5.40
CA VAL A 223 -24.67 -24.81 5.23
C VAL A 223 -25.05 -23.51 5.94
N ASP A 224 -26.27 -23.01 5.72
CA ASP A 224 -26.73 -21.72 6.22
C ASP A 224 -26.83 -21.69 7.76
N THR A 225 -27.14 -22.83 8.39
CA THR A 225 -27.17 -22.97 9.85
C THR A 225 -25.78 -22.76 10.47
N PHE A 226 -24.73 -23.36 9.89
CA PHE A 226 -23.36 -23.17 10.39
C PHE A 226 -22.80 -21.77 10.09
N VAL A 227 -23.26 -21.11 9.01
CA VAL A 227 -22.95 -19.69 8.78
C VAL A 227 -23.63 -18.81 9.83
N ALA A 228 -24.88 -19.09 10.17
CA ALA A 228 -25.63 -18.35 11.19
C ALA A 228 -25.01 -18.48 12.60
N VAL A 229 -24.39 -19.62 12.91
CA VAL A 229 -23.59 -19.86 14.13
C VAL A 229 -22.45 -18.83 14.28
N GLY A 230 -21.96 -18.26 13.18
CA GLY A 230 -20.98 -17.17 13.18
C GLY A 230 -21.36 -15.99 14.09
N ARG A 231 -22.66 -15.70 14.23
CA ARG A 231 -23.18 -14.62 15.10
C ARG A 231 -22.90 -14.82 16.59
N PHE A 232 -22.71 -16.08 16.99
CA PHE A 232 -22.49 -16.50 18.37
C PHE A 232 -21.10 -17.09 18.57
N PHE A 233 -20.28 -17.14 17.52
CA PHE A 233 -19.02 -17.88 17.51
C PHE A 233 -18.07 -17.43 18.61
N LEU A 234 -17.97 -16.11 18.84
CA LEU A 234 -17.07 -15.52 19.83
C LEU A 234 -17.57 -15.65 21.27
N LEU A 235 -18.76 -16.21 21.50
CA LEU A 235 -19.27 -16.42 22.85
C LEU A 235 -18.45 -17.49 23.60
N PRO A 236 -18.34 -17.38 24.94
CA PRO A 236 -17.80 -18.45 25.77
C PRO A 236 -18.55 -19.76 25.50
N ASN A 237 -17.82 -20.88 25.44
CA ASN A 237 -18.36 -22.18 25.02
C ASN A 237 -19.62 -22.59 25.80
N TRP A 238 -19.68 -22.30 27.11
CA TRP A 238 -20.86 -22.63 27.92
C TRP A 238 -22.12 -21.84 27.54
N ILE A 239 -21.97 -20.59 27.08
CA ILE A 239 -23.10 -19.79 26.56
C ILE A 239 -23.51 -20.34 25.20
N PHE A 240 -22.52 -20.61 24.35
CA PHE A 240 -22.73 -21.18 23.03
C PHE A 240 -23.55 -22.48 23.11
N HIS A 241 -23.09 -23.48 23.88
CA HIS A 241 -23.80 -24.75 24.03
C HIS A 241 -25.19 -24.60 24.68
N ALA A 242 -25.37 -23.62 25.59
CA ALA A 242 -26.68 -23.33 26.14
C ALA A 242 -27.65 -22.79 25.07
N LEU A 243 -27.16 -21.94 24.16
CA LEU A 243 -27.93 -21.43 23.02
C LEU A 243 -28.18 -22.52 21.98
N GLU A 244 -27.17 -23.28 21.61
CA GLU A 244 -27.25 -24.43 20.69
C GLU A 244 -28.29 -25.45 21.16
N TRP A 245 -28.35 -25.73 22.46
CA TRP A 245 -29.36 -26.63 23.04
C TRP A 245 -30.77 -26.00 23.09
N ALA A 246 -30.87 -24.69 23.31
CA ALA A 246 -32.14 -24.00 23.53
C ALA A 246 -32.81 -23.57 22.22
N LEU A 247 -32.06 -23.02 21.27
CA LEU A 247 -32.59 -22.37 20.07
C LEU A 247 -33.41 -23.33 19.19
N PRO A 248 -32.96 -24.55 18.84
CA PRO A 248 -33.76 -25.48 18.05
C PRO A 248 -35.07 -25.90 18.74
N LYS A 249 -35.10 -25.86 20.08
CA LYS A 249 -36.32 -26.18 20.86
C LYS A 249 -37.31 -25.03 20.91
N ILE A 250 -36.81 -23.81 20.87
CA ILE A 250 -37.63 -22.59 20.90
C ILE A 250 -38.10 -22.24 19.48
N PHE A 251 -37.24 -22.46 18.48
CA PHE A 251 -37.44 -22.14 17.07
C PHE A 251 -37.08 -23.36 16.20
N PRO A 252 -37.92 -24.41 16.21
CA PRO A 252 -37.69 -25.59 15.37
C PRO A 252 -37.82 -25.22 13.89
N ASP A 253 -36.89 -25.72 13.07
CA ASP A 253 -36.91 -25.55 11.62
C ASP A 253 -36.80 -26.92 10.95
N GLN A 254 -37.92 -27.39 10.40
CA GLN A 254 -38.01 -28.70 9.77
C GLN A 254 -37.06 -28.82 8.56
N LYS A 255 -36.80 -27.73 7.84
CA LYS A 255 -35.91 -27.80 6.67
C LYS A 255 -34.45 -27.99 7.08
N VAL A 256 -34.05 -27.39 8.20
CA VAL A 256 -32.72 -27.60 8.80
C VAL A 256 -32.59 -29.05 9.23
N ASP A 257 -33.59 -29.59 9.94
CA ASP A 257 -33.58 -30.98 10.40
C ASP A 257 -33.47 -31.97 9.22
N GLU A 258 -34.27 -31.77 8.16
CA GLU A 258 -34.24 -32.60 6.95
C GLU A 258 -32.89 -32.50 6.22
N SER A 259 -32.33 -31.29 6.11
CA SER A 259 -31.03 -31.04 5.47
C SER A 259 -29.88 -31.70 6.23
N MET A 260 -29.87 -31.56 7.57
CA MET A 260 -28.91 -32.21 8.45
C MET A 260 -28.99 -33.73 8.32
N GLU A 261 -30.20 -34.31 8.33
CA GLU A 261 -30.38 -35.77 8.20
C GLU A 261 -29.85 -36.30 6.86
N LEU A 262 -30.09 -35.58 5.75
CA LEU A 262 -29.58 -35.96 4.43
C LEU A 262 -28.05 -35.94 4.37
N VAL A 263 -27.43 -34.88 4.88
CA VAL A 263 -25.96 -34.75 4.92
C VAL A 263 -25.33 -35.81 5.82
N THR A 264 -25.91 -36.05 7.00
CA THR A 264 -25.44 -37.10 7.92
C THR A 264 -25.53 -38.47 7.27
N LYS A 265 -26.69 -38.82 6.68
CA LYS A 265 -26.88 -40.09 5.99
C LYS A 265 -25.89 -40.30 4.85
N PHE A 266 -25.60 -39.23 4.10
CA PHE A 266 -24.59 -39.29 3.04
C PHE A 266 -23.19 -39.55 3.61
N CYS A 267 -22.81 -38.85 4.68
CA CYS A 267 -21.51 -39.02 5.36
C CYS A 267 -21.34 -40.43 5.94
N ASP A 268 -22.34 -40.93 6.64
CA ASP A 268 -22.35 -42.29 7.20
C ASP A 268 -22.19 -43.33 6.09
N GLN A 269 -22.88 -43.12 4.95
CA GLN A 269 -22.79 -44.03 3.82
C GLN A 269 -21.39 -44.05 3.19
N VAL A 270 -20.74 -42.89 2.97
CA VAL A 270 -19.40 -42.86 2.36
C VAL A 270 -18.32 -43.43 3.29
N VAL A 271 -18.51 -43.33 4.60
CA VAL A 271 -17.63 -43.95 5.62
C VAL A 271 -17.84 -45.46 5.64
N ALA A 272 -19.09 -45.94 5.66
CA ALA A 272 -19.41 -47.37 5.64
C ALA A 272 -18.94 -48.06 4.35
N GLU A 273 -18.94 -47.35 3.22
CA GLU A 273 -18.48 -47.85 1.92
C GLU A 273 -16.97 -47.65 1.69
N ALA A 274 -16.21 -47.19 2.69
CA ALA A 274 -14.79 -46.85 2.54
C ALA A 274 -13.90 -48.06 2.23
N ASP A 275 -13.20 -48.02 1.09
CA ASP A 275 -12.23 -49.04 0.68
C ASP A 275 -10.87 -48.79 1.36
N LEU A 276 -10.60 -49.51 2.46
CA LEU A 276 -9.37 -49.36 3.23
C LEU A 276 -8.11 -49.86 2.49
N GLU A 277 -8.24 -50.59 1.38
CA GLU A 277 -7.10 -51.04 0.58
C GLU A 277 -6.61 -49.97 -0.39
N LYS A 278 -7.46 -48.98 -0.72
CA LYS A 278 -7.12 -47.89 -1.64
C LYS A 278 -6.91 -46.59 -0.88
N ASP A 279 -5.87 -45.84 -1.26
CA ASP A 279 -5.52 -44.57 -0.61
C ASP A 279 -6.18 -43.36 -1.29
N GLN A 280 -7.40 -43.53 -1.79
CA GLN A 280 -8.01 -42.58 -2.75
C GLN A 280 -9.03 -41.63 -2.14
N THR A 281 -9.68 -42.00 -1.02
CA THR A 281 -10.74 -41.17 -0.42
C THR A 281 -10.39 -40.70 0.98
N TYR A 282 -10.88 -39.52 1.33
CA TYR A 282 -10.60 -38.79 2.56
C TYR A 282 -10.90 -39.64 3.80
N GLN A 283 -12.10 -40.23 3.86
CA GLN A 283 -12.54 -41.10 4.93
C GLN A 283 -11.70 -42.38 5.05
N ALA A 284 -11.31 -43.02 3.94
CA ALA A 284 -10.48 -44.23 3.98
C ALA A 284 -9.10 -43.95 4.58
N ARG A 285 -8.53 -42.76 4.28
CA ARG A 285 -7.24 -42.32 4.86
C ARG A 285 -7.35 -42.06 6.36
N LEU A 286 -8.45 -41.44 6.81
CA LEU A 286 -8.68 -41.19 8.23
C LEU A 286 -8.83 -42.50 9.00
N LEU A 287 -9.66 -43.43 8.52
CA LEU A 287 -9.85 -44.75 9.12
C LEU A 287 -8.52 -45.51 9.22
N ARG A 288 -7.68 -45.49 8.17
CA ARG A 288 -6.35 -46.12 8.18
C ARG A 288 -5.38 -45.47 9.18
N ALA A 289 -5.55 -44.18 9.45
CA ALA A 289 -4.81 -43.47 10.48
C ALA A 289 -5.30 -43.77 11.92
N GLY A 290 -6.30 -44.65 12.08
CA GLY A 290 -6.83 -45.09 13.38
C GLY A 290 -7.93 -44.19 13.94
N ILE A 291 -8.57 -43.38 13.11
CA ILE A 291 -9.70 -42.52 13.49
C ILE A 291 -10.98 -43.36 13.43
N SER A 292 -11.92 -43.16 14.36
CA SER A 292 -13.17 -43.94 14.41
C SER A 292 -14.09 -43.61 13.23
N GLU A 293 -15.02 -44.51 12.93
CA GLU A 293 -16.04 -44.28 11.89
C GLU A 293 -16.91 -43.05 12.20
N GLU A 294 -17.34 -42.90 13.46
CA GLU A 294 -18.12 -41.74 13.93
C GLU A 294 -17.36 -40.43 13.70
N GLU A 295 -16.08 -40.38 14.07
CA GLU A 295 -15.27 -39.18 13.89
C GLU A 295 -14.94 -38.95 12.40
N ALA A 296 -14.72 -40.00 11.62
CA ALA A 296 -14.51 -39.88 10.18
C ALA A 296 -15.75 -39.30 9.47
N ALA A 297 -16.97 -39.68 9.88
CA ALA A 297 -18.22 -39.12 9.37
C ALA A 297 -18.33 -37.63 9.68
N VAL A 298 -18.03 -37.22 10.92
CA VAL A 298 -17.96 -35.82 11.33
C VAL A 298 -16.94 -35.03 10.49
N GLN A 299 -15.76 -35.60 10.21
CA GLN A 299 -14.75 -34.94 9.38
C GLN A 299 -15.20 -34.79 7.92
N CYS A 300 -16.04 -35.71 7.41
CA CYS A 300 -16.68 -35.58 6.09
C CYS A 300 -17.72 -34.45 6.07
N MET A 301 -18.52 -34.31 7.14
CA MET A 301 -19.49 -33.22 7.26
C MET A 301 -18.80 -31.85 7.28
N ASP A 302 -17.76 -31.70 8.10
CA ASP A 302 -16.94 -30.47 8.17
C ASP A 302 -16.32 -30.12 6.80
N LEU A 303 -15.84 -31.14 6.07
CA LEU A 303 -15.32 -30.97 4.72
C LEU A 303 -16.40 -30.51 3.72
N MET A 304 -17.60 -31.08 3.78
CA MET A 304 -18.74 -30.67 2.94
C MET A 304 -19.16 -29.24 3.23
N PHE A 305 -19.24 -28.83 4.50
CA PHE A 305 -19.52 -27.46 4.89
C PHE A 305 -18.47 -26.48 4.36
N ALA A 306 -17.20 -26.72 4.69
CA ALA A 306 -16.09 -25.83 4.34
C ALA A 306 -15.90 -25.65 2.82
N GLY A 307 -16.12 -26.73 2.06
CA GLY A 307 -15.93 -26.75 0.61
C GLY A 307 -17.07 -26.12 -0.20
N THR A 308 -18.27 -25.99 0.38
CA THR A 308 -19.47 -25.59 -0.35
C THR A 308 -19.68 -24.08 -0.38
N ASP A 309 -19.81 -23.43 0.78
CA ASP A 309 -20.31 -22.05 0.82
C ASP A 309 -19.31 -21.04 0.25
N SER A 310 -18.05 -21.13 0.69
CA SER A 310 -16.98 -20.21 0.26
C SER A 310 -16.81 -20.23 -1.26
N THR A 311 -16.76 -21.42 -1.86
CA THR A 311 -16.65 -21.61 -3.31
C THR A 311 -17.90 -21.12 -4.02
N GLY A 312 -19.09 -21.49 -3.55
CA GLY A 312 -20.37 -21.10 -4.15
C GLY A 312 -20.60 -19.58 -4.10
N MET A 313 -20.31 -18.94 -2.98
CA MET A 313 -20.43 -17.49 -2.80
C MET A 313 -19.44 -16.74 -3.68
N ASN A 314 -18.17 -17.17 -3.75
CA ASN A 314 -17.18 -16.58 -4.64
C ASN A 314 -17.62 -16.68 -6.10
N PHE A 315 -18.09 -17.84 -6.54
CA PHE A 315 -18.59 -18.03 -7.90
C PHE A 315 -19.78 -17.10 -8.19
N GLY A 316 -20.78 -17.09 -7.32
CA GLY A 316 -21.95 -16.22 -7.45
C GLY A 316 -21.60 -14.73 -7.47
N ALA A 317 -20.70 -14.29 -6.59
CA ALA A 317 -20.23 -12.91 -6.51
C ALA A 317 -19.45 -12.49 -7.77
N ILE A 318 -18.54 -13.34 -8.27
CA ILE A 318 -17.80 -13.09 -9.51
C ILE A 318 -18.78 -12.90 -10.67
N CYS A 319 -19.76 -13.80 -10.83
CA CYS A 319 -20.78 -13.68 -11.86
C CYS A 319 -21.60 -12.39 -11.71
N TRP A 320 -21.98 -12.02 -10.49
CA TRP A 320 -22.75 -10.81 -10.19
C TRP A 320 -21.97 -9.52 -10.53
N HIS A 321 -20.68 -9.46 -10.18
CA HIS A 321 -19.82 -8.31 -10.49
C HIS A 321 -19.52 -8.20 -11.99
N LEU A 322 -19.28 -9.34 -12.67
CA LEU A 322 -19.07 -9.38 -14.12
C LEU A 322 -20.34 -8.92 -14.86
N ALA A 323 -21.52 -9.37 -14.43
CA ALA A 323 -22.80 -8.96 -15.04
C ALA A 323 -23.05 -7.45 -14.94
N GLN A 324 -22.55 -6.80 -13.88
CA GLN A 324 -22.65 -5.34 -13.72
C GLN A 324 -21.54 -4.55 -14.40
N SER A 325 -20.50 -5.22 -14.90
CA SER A 325 -19.30 -4.59 -15.45
C SER A 325 -19.04 -5.06 -16.88
N PRO A 326 -19.81 -4.60 -17.89
CA PRO A 326 -19.71 -5.11 -19.27
C PRO A 326 -18.31 -4.98 -19.88
N SER A 327 -17.56 -3.94 -19.55
CA SER A 327 -16.18 -3.76 -20.03
C SER A 327 -15.23 -4.82 -19.48
N ILE A 328 -15.27 -5.08 -18.17
CA ILE A 328 -14.45 -6.10 -17.51
C ILE A 328 -14.84 -7.49 -18.01
N TYR A 329 -16.14 -7.74 -18.14
CA TYR A 329 -16.64 -8.99 -18.72
C TYR A 329 -16.11 -9.20 -20.15
N GLN A 330 -16.13 -8.17 -20.99
CA GLN A 330 -15.62 -8.27 -22.35
C GLN A 330 -14.09 -8.51 -22.36
N MET A 331 -13.33 -7.82 -21.51
CA MET A 331 -11.88 -8.03 -21.39
C MET A 331 -11.53 -9.47 -20.97
N LEU A 332 -12.20 -9.98 -19.94
CA LEU A 332 -12.02 -11.36 -19.49
C LEU A 332 -12.42 -12.36 -20.58
N LYS A 333 -13.52 -12.09 -21.30
CA LYS A 333 -13.96 -12.93 -22.42
C LYS A 333 -12.96 -12.94 -23.57
N ASP A 334 -12.40 -11.79 -23.92
CA ASP A 334 -11.39 -11.66 -24.98
C ASP A 334 -10.11 -12.41 -24.58
N GLU A 335 -9.69 -12.33 -23.32
CA GLU A 335 -8.58 -13.14 -22.79
C GLU A 335 -8.88 -14.64 -22.91
N LEU A 336 -10.03 -15.09 -22.38
CA LEU A 336 -10.38 -16.51 -22.35
C LEU A 336 -10.61 -17.13 -23.74
N THR A 337 -10.96 -16.32 -24.73
CA THR A 337 -11.18 -16.77 -26.12
C THR A 337 -9.95 -16.62 -27.01
N SER A 338 -8.85 -16.06 -26.48
CA SER A 338 -7.59 -15.92 -27.21
C SER A 338 -6.95 -17.29 -27.52
N PRO A 339 -6.27 -17.44 -28.67
CA PRO A 339 -5.51 -18.66 -28.97
C PRO A 339 -4.50 -19.01 -27.88
N GLU A 340 -3.89 -18.00 -27.26
CA GLU A 340 -2.91 -18.13 -26.18
C GLU A 340 -3.54 -18.76 -24.93
N ALA A 341 -4.76 -18.38 -24.56
CA ALA A 341 -5.45 -18.92 -23.39
C ALA A 341 -5.81 -20.41 -23.53
N SER A 342 -6.07 -20.89 -24.75
CA SER A 342 -6.44 -22.30 -24.98
C SER A 342 -5.33 -23.30 -24.65
N GLN A 343 -4.07 -22.84 -24.58
CA GLN A 343 -2.90 -23.65 -24.26
C GLN A 343 -2.21 -23.25 -22.94
N ALA A 344 -2.61 -22.12 -22.35
CA ALA A 344 -2.04 -21.62 -21.11
C ALA A 344 -2.63 -22.32 -19.87
N ASP A 345 -1.86 -22.37 -18.79
CA ASP A 345 -2.41 -22.70 -17.48
C ASP A 345 -3.33 -21.54 -17.06
N PRO A 346 -4.61 -21.75 -16.73
CA PRO A 346 -5.52 -20.70 -16.28
C PRO A 346 -4.99 -19.90 -15.08
N GLN A 347 -4.08 -20.48 -14.27
CA GLN A 347 -3.41 -19.77 -13.18
C GLN A 347 -2.40 -18.71 -13.65
N THR A 348 -2.11 -18.65 -14.94
CA THR A 348 -1.16 -17.71 -15.54
C THR A 348 -1.85 -16.59 -16.33
N LEU A 349 -3.18 -16.65 -16.47
CA LEU A 349 -3.95 -15.67 -17.21
C LEU A 349 -4.12 -14.37 -16.41
N PRO A 350 -3.62 -13.23 -16.92
CA PRO A 350 -3.49 -12.00 -16.15
C PRO A 350 -4.82 -11.37 -15.70
N TYR A 351 -5.90 -11.46 -16.48
CA TYR A 351 -7.20 -10.93 -16.07
C TYR A 351 -7.99 -11.94 -15.23
N LEU A 352 -7.94 -13.24 -15.55
CA LEU A 352 -8.57 -14.29 -14.73
C LEU A 352 -7.98 -14.36 -13.31
N ARG A 353 -6.68 -14.08 -13.16
CA ARG A 353 -5.98 -14.04 -11.87
C ARG A 353 -5.71 -12.63 -11.36
N GLY A 354 -6.08 -11.61 -12.12
CA GLY A 354 -5.77 -10.23 -11.82
C GLY A 354 -6.53 -9.75 -10.59
N VAL A 355 -5.82 -9.59 -9.48
CA VAL A 355 -6.19 -8.55 -8.52
C VAL A 355 -5.79 -7.24 -9.19
N PRO A 356 -6.71 -6.30 -9.47
CA PRO A 356 -6.33 -5.06 -10.14
C PRO A 356 -5.22 -4.38 -9.34
N SER A 357 -4.05 -4.19 -9.96
CA SER A 357 -2.99 -3.35 -9.44
C SER A 357 -3.49 -1.90 -9.49
N MET A 358 -4.04 -1.45 -8.35
CA MET A 358 -4.52 -0.09 -8.21
C MET A 358 -3.34 0.83 -7.95
N SER A 359 -3.13 1.78 -8.85
CA SER A 359 -2.17 2.86 -8.65
C SER A 359 -2.81 4.00 -7.86
N ARG A 360 -1.98 4.68 -7.08
CA ARG A 360 -2.35 5.86 -6.28
C ARG A 360 -1.72 7.09 -6.90
N ARG A 361 -2.44 8.21 -6.97
CA ARG A 361 -1.88 9.47 -7.48
C ARG A 361 -2.55 10.70 -6.91
N TRP A 362 -1.83 11.80 -6.97
CA TRP A 362 -2.43 13.12 -6.89
C TRP A 362 -2.66 13.69 -8.28
N ILE A 363 -3.77 14.40 -8.45
CA ILE A 363 -4.02 15.21 -9.63
C ILE A 363 -4.26 16.66 -9.23
N LEU A 364 -3.88 17.57 -10.12
CA LEU A 364 -4.16 18.99 -10.00
C LEU A 364 -5.34 19.35 -10.91
N THR A 365 -6.46 19.74 -10.31
CA THR A 365 -7.72 20.07 -11.02
C THR A 365 -7.85 21.56 -11.36
N GLY A 366 -6.95 22.39 -10.84
CA GLY A 366 -6.95 23.85 -11.03
C GLY A 366 -5.70 24.52 -10.44
N GLN A 367 -5.67 25.85 -10.47
CA GLN A 367 -4.52 26.65 -10.01
C GLN A 367 -4.93 27.69 -8.94
N SER A 368 -5.80 27.27 -8.01
CA SER A 368 -6.34 28.11 -6.91
C SER A 368 -5.69 27.79 -5.55
N GLY A 369 -4.50 27.19 -5.56
CA GLY A 369 -3.77 26.67 -4.41
C GLY A 369 -3.88 25.15 -4.28
N PHE A 370 -2.81 24.51 -3.78
CA PHE A 370 -2.75 23.06 -3.59
C PHE A 370 -3.78 22.54 -2.56
N GLU A 371 -4.22 23.38 -1.63
CA GLU A 371 -5.24 22.98 -0.64
C GLU A 371 -6.58 22.65 -1.30
N THR A 372 -6.96 23.45 -2.30
CA THR A 372 -8.26 23.36 -2.99
C THR A 372 -8.19 22.55 -4.28
N SER A 373 -7.06 22.60 -4.97
CA SER A 373 -6.93 22.09 -6.34
C SER A 373 -6.28 20.71 -6.42
N LEU A 374 -5.70 20.20 -5.32
CA LEU A 374 -5.06 18.90 -5.29
C LEU A 374 -6.04 17.82 -4.79
N ARG A 375 -6.28 16.79 -5.61
CA ARG A 375 -7.17 15.65 -5.31
C ARG A 375 -6.40 14.33 -5.35
N TYR A 376 -6.60 13.50 -4.34
CA TYR A 376 -6.00 12.17 -4.25
C TYR A 376 -6.93 11.13 -4.87
N GLU A 377 -6.34 10.18 -5.61
CA GLU A 377 -7.04 9.07 -6.26
C GLU A 377 -6.34 7.77 -5.85
N GLU A 378 -7.10 6.83 -5.26
CA GLU A 378 -6.55 5.59 -4.68
C GLU A 378 -6.71 4.36 -5.57
N ASN A 379 -7.66 4.40 -6.51
CA ASN A 379 -8.04 3.27 -7.35
C ASN A 379 -7.91 3.62 -8.84
N VAL A 380 -6.69 3.96 -9.27
CA VAL A 380 -6.41 4.27 -10.67
C VAL A 380 -5.92 3.00 -11.37
N PRO A 381 -6.65 2.48 -12.37
CA PRO A 381 -6.20 1.32 -13.13
C PRO A 381 -4.82 1.56 -13.74
N GLN A 382 -3.95 0.56 -13.63
CA GLN A 382 -2.67 0.57 -14.31
C GLN A 382 -2.87 0.69 -15.84
N ALA A 383 -1.89 1.29 -16.51
CA ALA A 383 -1.94 1.40 -17.96
C ALA A 383 -1.49 0.09 -18.63
N ASP A 384 -2.40 -0.53 -19.37
CA ASP A 384 -2.17 -1.85 -20.00
C ASP A 384 -1.35 -1.78 -21.30
N LYS A 385 -1.15 -0.58 -21.87
CA LYS A 385 -0.47 -0.40 -23.17
C LYS A 385 0.48 0.80 -23.13
N LEU A 386 1.73 0.56 -23.52
CA LEU A 386 2.75 1.59 -23.71
C LEU A 386 2.94 1.91 -25.18
N ALA A 387 3.11 3.19 -25.51
CA ALA A 387 3.56 3.61 -26.82
C ALA A 387 5.04 3.22 -27.06
N ALA A 388 5.48 3.28 -28.32
CA ALA A 388 6.78 2.73 -28.73
C ALA A 388 7.98 3.26 -27.92
N HIS A 389 7.99 4.54 -27.53
CA HIS A 389 9.09 5.19 -26.79
C HIS A 389 8.77 5.47 -25.31
N GLU A 390 7.71 4.85 -24.79
CA GLU A 390 7.26 5.04 -23.41
C GLU A 390 7.85 3.98 -22.47
N VAL A 391 8.00 4.36 -21.21
CA VAL A 391 8.54 3.54 -20.14
C VAL A 391 7.61 3.67 -18.95
N LEU A 392 7.10 2.53 -18.47
CA LEU A 392 6.35 2.47 -17.22
C LEU A 392 7.32 2.36 -16.05
N VAL A 393 7.20 3.27 -15.10
CA VAL A 393 8.07 3.34 -13.92
C VAL A 393 7.22 3.23 -12.65
N GLU A 394 7.59 2.28 -11.79
CA GLU A 394 7.13 2.19 -10.40
C GLU A 394 7.98 3.15 -9.56
N LEU A 395 7.36 4.23 -9.10
CA LEU A 395 8.03 5.29 -8.35
C LEU A 395 8.13 4.92 -6.87
N HIS A 396 9.32 5.05 -6.28
CA HIS A 396 9.56 4.79 -4.85
C HIS A 396 9.87 6.07 -4.06
N GLY A 397 10.23 7.15 -4.76
CA GLY A 397 10.50 8.44 -4.14
C GLY A 397 10.21 9.59 -5.09
N ALA A 398 9.70 10.68 -4.54
CA ALA A 398 9.57 11.96 -5.21
C ALA A 398 10.11 13.07 -4.29
N SER A 399 10.35 14.27 -4.83
CA SER A 399 10.66 15.41 -3.98
C SER A 399 10.07 16.71 -4.52
N LEU A 400 9.80 17.65 -3.61
CA LEU A 400 9.09 18.88 -3.94
C LEU A 400 10.04 20.04 -4.25
N ASN A 401 9.70 20.88 -5.22
CA ASN A 401 10.38 22.14 -5.54
C ASN A 401 9.43 23.32 -5.35
N TYR A 402 10.01 24.52 -5.25
CA TYR A 402 9.21 25.75 -5.10
C TYR A 402 8.30 26.00 -6.31
N ARG A 403 8.68 25.52 -7.51
CA ARG A 403 7.87 25.64 -8.73
C ARG A 403 6.49 25.00 -8.59
N GLU A 404 6.36 23.89 -7.86
CA GLU A 404 5.06 23.24 -7.71
C GLU A 404 4.07 24.12 -6.94
N LEU A 405 4.54 24.94 -5.98
CA LEU A 405 3.71 25.96 -5.33
C LEU A 405 3.24 27.03 -6.34
N ALA A 406 4.13 27.42 -7.27
CA ALA A 406 3.80 28.42 -8.28
C ALA A 406 2.85 27.92 -9.36
N ILE A 407 2.94 26.64 -9.72
CA ILE A 407 2.00 25.98 -10.61
C ILE A 407 0.63 25.90 -9.96
N ALA A 408 0.57 25.55 -8.67
CA ALA A 408 -0.68 25.38 -7.96
C ALA A 408 -1.39 26.70 -7.62
N ASP A 409 -0.68 27.83 -7.50
CA ASP A 409 -1.27 29.13 -7.13
C ASP A 409 -0.75 30.29 -8.01
N THR A 410 -1.56 30.67 -8.99
CA THR A 410 -1.27 31.76 -9.93
C THR A 410 -1.40 33.17 -9.34
N LYS A 411 -1.98 33.32 -8.14
CA LYS A 411 -2.19 34.61 -7.47
C LYS A 411 -1.13 34.90 -6.39
N GLY A 412 -0.59 33.86 -5.75
CA GLY A 412 0.27 33.97 -4.57
C GLY A 412 1.78 34.00 -4.84
N THR A 413 2.24 33.61 -6.02
CA THR A 413 3.68 33.59 -6.40
C THR A 413 3.83 34.13 -7.82
N ALA A 414 5.01 34.64 -8.18
CA ALA A 414 5.24 35.39 -9.42
C ALA A 414 4.57 34.73 -10.65
N ALA A 415 3.72 35.50 -11.33
CA ALA A 415 2.75 35.15 -12.39
C ALA A 415 3.36 34.50 -13.66
N THR A 416 4.13 33.43 -13.49
CA THR A 416 5.00 32.86 -14.51
C THR A 416 4.82 31.35 -14.72
N ALA A 417 3.91 30.72 -13.97
CA ALA A 417 3.45 29.38 -14.27
C ALA A 417 2.35 29.47 -15.33
N GLY A 418 2.65 29.03 -16.55
CA GLY A 418 1.66 28.91 -17.62
C GLY A 418 0.47 28.00 -17.27
N VAL A 419 -0.43 27.81 -18.23
CA VAL A 419 -1.64 27.00 -18.05
C VAL A 419 -1.27 25.52 -17.82
N ILE A 420 -1.89 24.89 -16.83
CA ILE A 420 -1.74 23.45 -16.58
C ILE A 420 -2.56 22.64 -17.59
N ARG A 421 -2.11 21.42 -17.89
CA ARG A 421 -3.02 20.41 -18.44
C ARG A 421 -4.05 20.04 -17.38
N GLN A 422 -5.32 20.01 -17.74
CA GLN A 422 -6.40 19.58 -16.85
C GLN A 422 -6.12 18.18 -16.29
N HIS A 423 -6.26 18.02 -14.97
CA HIS A 423 -6.04 16.75 -14.25
C HIS A 423 -4.61 16.19 -14.37
N VAL A 424 -3.61 17.07 -14.53
CA VAL A 424 -2.21 16.65 -14.55
C VAL A 424 -1.76 16.14 -13.19
N VAL A 425 -0.97 15.07 -13.17
CA VAL A 425 -0.26 14.63 -11.97
C VAL A 425 0.86 15.62 -11.68
N PRO A 426 0.93 16.25 -10.49
CA PRO A 426 1.96 17.23 -10.18
C PRO A 426 3.30 16.58 -9.79
N GLY A 427 4.33 17.41 -9.59
CA GLY A 427 5.68 16.99 -9.22
C GLY A 427 6.57 16.73 -10.44
N SER A 428 7.85 17.05 -10.31
CA SER A 428 8.83 16.87 -11.40
C SER A 428 9.95 15.90 -11.02
N ASP A 429 10.30 15.82 -9.73
CA ASP A 429 11.38 14.97 -9.26
C ASP A 429 10.83 13.62 -8.82
N GLY A 430 11.40 12.53 -9.36
CA GLY A 430 10.98 11.17 -9.08
C GLY A 430 12.10 10.17 -9.31
N ALA A 431 12.12 9.11 -8.51
CA ALA A 431 13.03 7.98 -8.65
C ALA A 431 12.27 6.66 -8.46
N GLY A 432 12.60 5.67 -9.30
CA GLY A 432 11.82 4.44 -9.37
C GLY A 432 12.51 3.31 -10.13
N ILE A 433 11.75 2.24 -10.37
CA ILE A 433 12.16 1.05 -11.12
C ILE A 433 11.35 0.96 -12.41
N VAL A 434 12.00 0.66 -13.53
CA VAL A 434 11.33 0.37 -14.79
C VAL A 434 10.56 -0.95 -14.69
N LYS A 435 9.24 -0.90 -14.89
CA LYS A 435 8.36 -2.08 -14.90
C LYS A 435 8.18 -2.65 -16.29
N ALA A 436 7.94 -1.79 -17.27
CA ALA A 436 7.73 -2.17 -18.65
C ALA A 436 8.26 -1.08 -19.60
N ILE A 437 8.55 -1.49 -20.83
CA ILE A 437 9.09 -0.62 -21.88
C ILE A 437 8.29 -0.78 -23.16
N GLY A 438 8.17 0.31 -23.91
CA GLY A 438 7.67 0.32 -25.28
C GLY A 438 8.62 -0.37 -26.25
N SER A 439 8.09 -0.76 -27.41
CA SER A 439 8.80 -1.59 -28.40
C SER A 439 10.04 -0.95 -29.04
N ALA A 440 10.19 0.38 -28.95
CA ALA A 440 11.30 1.14 -29.52
C ALA A 440 12.23 1.76 -28.45
N VAL A 441 12.03 1.45 -27.17
CA VAL A 441 12.94 1.86 -26.09
C VAL A 441 14.21 1.02 -26.15
N THR A 442 15.37 1.67 -26.04
CA THR A 442 16.69 1.00 -26.16
C THR A 442 17.65 1.33 -25.02
N ALA A 443 17.45 2.45 -24.33
CA ALA A 443 18.30 2.94 -23.24
C ALA A 443 18.03 2.24 -21.89
N PHE A 444 16.86 1.63 -21.73
CA PHE A 444 16.40 1.02 -20.49
C PHE A 444 15.82 -0.38 -20.70
N LYS A 445 15.82 -1.17 -19.63
CA LYS A 445 15.14 -2.46 -19.51
C LYS A 445 14.38 -2.55 -18.19
N THR A 446 13.43 -3.48 -18.10
CA THR A 446 12.75 -3.81 -16.84
C THR A 446 13.76 -4.11 -15.72
N GLY A 447 13.50 -3.55 -14.54
CA GLY A 447 14.38 -3.63 -13.38
C GLY A 447 15.42 -2.51 -13.27
N ASP A 448 15.63 -1.71 -14.31
CA ASP A 448 16.56 -0.57 -14.23
C ASP A 448 16.05 0.49 -13.24
N ARG A 449 16.97 1.04 -12.45
CA ARG A 449 16.68 2.13 -11.51
C ARG A 449 16.84 3.47 -12.24
N VAL A 450 15.79 4.29 -12.23
CA VAL A 450 15.72 5.54 -13.00
C VAL A 450 15.31 6.74 -12.16
N ILE A 451 15.73 7.92 -12.62
CA ILE A 451 15.37 9.25 -12.11
C ILE A 451 14.72 10.02 -13.26
N THR A 452 13.65 10.76 -12.96
CA THR A 452 12.97 11.59 -13.97
C THR A 452 13.82 12.79 -14.39
N HIS A 453 13.68 13.20 -15.65
CA HIS A 453 14.20 14.45 -16.20
C HIS A 453 13.03 15.37 -16.52
N LEU A 454 13.08 16.61 -16.01
CA LEU A 454 11.93 17.53 -16.00
C LEU A 454 11.47 17.93 -17.42
N ALA A 455 12.39 18.04 -18.39
CA ALA A 455 12.10 18.56 -19.73
C ALA A 455 12.28 17.48 -20.82
N PRO A 456 11.46 16.41 -20.85
CA PRO A 456 11.60 15.29 -21.80
C PRO A 456 11.45 15.72 -23.26
N LYS A 457 10.45 16.56 -23.56
CA LYS A 457 10.15 17.03 -24.92
C LYS A 457 11.31 17.85 -25.52
N HIS A 458 12.01 18.62 -24.69
CA HIS A 458 13.18 19.38 -25.14
C HIS A 458 14.33 18.45 -25.51
N ALA A 459 14.64 17.46 -24.65
CA ALA A 459 15.67 16.47 -24.95
C ALA A 459 15.34 15.65 -26.21
N GLU A 460 14.08 15.32 -26.43
CA GLU A 460 13.62 14.65 -27.65
C GLU A 460 13.78 15.52 -28.91
N ARG A 461 13.39 16.80 -28.84
CA ARG A 461 13.41 17.72 -29.98
C ARG A 461 14.82 18.20 -30.34
N CYS A 462 15.64 18.48 -29.32
CA CYS A 462 16.90 19.21 -29.47
C CYS A 462 18.14 18.33 -29.22
N GLY A 463 17.96 17.14 -28.64
CA GLY A 463 19.04 16.27 -28.20
C GLY A 463 19.47 16.49 -26.74
N ASP A 464 20.30 15.58 -26.24
CA ASP A 464 20.66 15.50 -24.81
C ASP A 464 21.58 16.63 -24.33
N ASP A 465 22.36 17.25 -25.23
CA ASP A 465 23.38 18.24 -24.87
C ASP A 465 22.82 19.66 -24.71
N GLU A 466 21.71 19.95 -25.37
CA GLU A 466 21.13 21.29 -25.45
C GLU A 466 20.49 21.72 -24.13
N LEU A 467 20.77 22.96 -23.70
CA LEU A 467 20.17 23.52 -22.50
C LEU A 467 18.69 23.89 -22.73
N PRO A 468 17.79 23.59 -21.78
CA PRO A 468 16.40 23.99 -21.89
C PRO A 468 16.23 25.50 -21.72
N ILE A 469 15.22 26.07 -22.38
CA ILE A 469 14.74 27.43 -22.10
C ILE A 469 13.55 27.39 -21.14
N TYR A 470 13.13 28.56 -20.65
CA TYR A 470 12.04 28.66 -19.66
C TYR A 470 10.75 27.97 -20.12
N GLN A 471 10.43 28.09 -21.42
CA GLN A 471 9.24 27.46 -22.00
C GLN A 471 9.25 25.94 -21.89
N ASP A 472 10.43 25.30 -22.01
CA ASP A 472 10.55 23.84 -21.90
C ASP A 472 10.27 23.35 -20.47
N ILE A 473 10.56 24.18 -19.46
CA ILE A 473 10.25 23.89 -18.05
C ILE A 473 8.75 23.98 -17.79
N VAL A 474 8.06 24.92 -18.45
CA VAL A 474 6.60 25.08 -18.38
C VAL A 474 5.90 23.90 -19.06
N GLU A 475 6.45 23.42 -20.17
CA GLU A 475 5.95 22.26 -20.91
C GLU A 475 6.37 20.91 -20.30
N GLY A 476 7.13 20.93 -19.20
CA GLY A 476 7.69 19.75 -18.57
C GLY A 476 6.76 18.99 -17.62
N LEU A 477 7.39 18.08 -16.87
CA LEU A 477 6.74 17.23 -15.86
C LEU A 477 6.05 18.05 -14.76
N GLY A 478 4.89 17.57 -14.33
CA GLY A 478 4.10 18.16 -13.25
C GLY A 478 3.30 19.40 -13.65
N GLN A 479 3.26 19.77 -14.94
CA GLN A 479 2.53 20.94 -15.43
C GLN A 479 1.72 20.65 -16.71
N THR A 480 2.38 20.28 -17.81
CA THR A 480 1.66 19.86 -19.03
C THR A 480 1.79 18.37 -19.31
N ILE A 481 2.78 17.72 -18.70
CA ILE A 481 3.01 16.28 -18.73
C ILE A 481 2.83 15.77 -17.30
N ASP A 482 2.31 14.55 -17.16
CA ASP A 482 2.14 13.93 -15.84
C ASP A 482 3.47 13.80 -15.11
N GLY A 483 3.40 14.13 -13.83
CA GLY A 483 4.52 14.25 -12.92
C GLY A 483 4.79 12.99 -12.11
N THR A 484 5.30 13.20 -10.90
CA THR A 484 5.89 12.14 -10.07
C THR A 484 5.14 11.87 -8.77
N LEU A 485 4.06 12.59 -8.49
CA LEU A 485 3.22 12.36 -7.32
C LEU A 485 2.19 11.26 -7.58
N GLN A 486 2.68 10.08 -7.95
CA GLN A 486 1.93 8.87 -8.26
C GLN A 486 2.77 7.62 -7.97
N SER A 487 2.11 6.49 -7.71
CA SER A 487 2.78 5.20 -7.46
C SER A 487 3.43 4.64 -8.72
N GLU A 488 2.78 4.79 -9.87
CA GLU A 488 3.34 4.43 -11.17
C GLU A 488 3.09 5.55 -12.17
N GLY A 489 4.05 5.77 -13.07
CA GLY A 489 3.96 6.80 -14.10
C GLY A 489 4.54 6.34 -15.43
N ILE A 490 3.98 6.85 -16.52
CA ILE A 490 4.53 6.66 -17.86
C ILE A 490 5.39 7.86 -18.23
N PHE A 491 6.62 7.59 -18.65
CA PHE A 491 7.58 8.60 -19.07
C PHE A 491 8.12 8.25 -20.44
N THR A 492 8.52 9.25 -21.24
CA THR A 492 9.30 8.97 -22.45
C THR A 492 10.71 8.52 -22.06
N GLU A 493 11.37 7.79 -22.94
CA GLU A 493 12.78 7.41 -22.77
C GLU A 493 13.70 8.61 -22.50
N THR A 494 13.44 9.76 -23.13
CA THR A 494 14.15 11.04 -22.93
C THR A 494 13.80 11.74 -21.61
N GLY A 495 12.75 11.29 -20.93
CA GLY A 495 12.32 11.73 -19.60
C GLY A 495 13.01 11.02 -18.45
N LEU A 496 13.98 10.14 -18.72
CA LEU A 496 14.63 9.32 -17.71
C LEU A 496 16.17 9.36 -17.82
N VAL A 497 16.83 9.20 -16.67
CA VAL A 497 18.28 8.99 -16.49
C VAL A 497 18.47 7.89 -15.45
N ARG A 498 19.57 7.13 -15.50
CA ARG A 498 19.85 6.09 -14.49
C ARG A 498 20.20 6.69 -13.13
N VAL A 499 19.79 6.01 -12.06
CA VAL A 499 20.15 6.36 -10.67
C VAL A 499 21.62 6.00 -10.41
N PRO A 500 22.38 6.81 -9.64
CA PRO A 500 23.67 6.37 -9.09
C PRO A 500 23.49 5.12 -8.20
N GLU A 501 24.31 4.09 -8.38
CA GLU A 501 24.16 2.83 -7.64
C GLU A 501 24.22 3.03 -6.12
N SER A 502 25.07 3.98 -5.69
CA SER A 502 25.29 4.36 -4.29
C SER A 502 24.10 4.99 -3.57
N LEU A 503 23.05 5.45 -4.26
CA LEU A 503 21.95 6.21 -3.65
C LEU A 503 20.70 5.37 -3.38
N GLY A 504 20.02 5.67 -2.27
CA GLY A 504 18.65 5.22 -2.01
C GLY A 504 17.61 6.07 -2.77
N TRP A 505 16.35 5.65 -2.71
CA TRP A 505 15.24 6.37 -3.38
C TRP A 505 15.04 7.81 -2.88
N PRO A 506 15.07 8.08 -1.56
CA PRO A 506 14.91 9.44 -1.05
C PRO A 506 15.96 10.41 -1.59
N GLU A 507 17.23 10.00 -1.61
CA GLU A 507 18.33 10.83 -2.09
C GLU A 507 18.28 11.01 -3.61
N ALA A 508 18.06 9.92 -4.36
CA ALA A 508 17.97 9.95 -5.81
C ALA A 508 16.83 10.87 -6.31
N ALA A 509 15.69 10.86 -5.61
CA ALA A 509 14.54 11.69 -5.94
C ALA A 509 14.79 13.20 -5.77
N THR A 510 15.94 13.64 -5.25
CA THR A 510 16.28 15.07 -5.14
C THR A 510 17.04 15.65 -6.33
N LEU A 511 17.50 14.78 -7.25
CA LEU A 511 18.47 15.15 -8.27
C LEU A 511 17.88 15.87 -9.48
N THR A 512 16.62 15.58 -9.84
CA THR A 512 15.97 16.03 -11.09
C THR A 512 16.00 17.54 -11.29
N CYS A 513 15.42 18.31 -10.36
CA CYS A 513 15.35 19.76 -10.51
C CYS A 513 16.50 20.46 -9.78
N SER A 514 16.56 20.30 -8.45
CA SER A 514 17.50 21.06 -7.61
C SER A 514 18.95 20.62 -7.81
N GLY A 515 19.21 19.30 -7.86
CA GLY A 515 20.54 18.76 -8.13
C GLY A 515 21.07 19.21 -9.50
N LEU A 516 20.29 19.00 -10.56
CA LEU A 516 20.68 19.35 -11.93
C LEU A 516 20.91 20.87 -12.10
N THR A 517 20.09 21.71 -11.47
CA THR A 517 20.29 23.16 -11.46
C THR A 517 21.60 23.55 -10.78
N ALA A 518 21.90 22.95 -9.63
CA ALA A 518 23.17 23.17 -8.92
C ALA A 518 24.38 22.70 -9.75
N TRP A 519 24.26 21.56 -10.43
CA TRP A 519 25.28 21.07 -11.34
C TRP A 519 25.54 22.05 -12.49
N ASN A 520 24.49 22.51 -13.17
CA ASN A 520 24.65 23.48 -14.26
C ASN A 520 25.22 24.82 -13.75
N ALA A 521 24.86 25.25 -12.53
CA ALA A 521 25.42 26.44 -11.91
C ALA A 521 26.95 26.33 -11.73
N LEU A 522 27.45 25.18 -11.28
CA LEU A 522 28.85 24.98 -10.95
C LEU A 522 29.71 24.51 -12.14
N PHE A 523 29.19 23.58 -12.95
CA PHE A 523 29.94 22.86 -13.99
C PHE A 523 29.48 23.19 -15.42
N GLY A 524 28.46 24.03 -15.56
CA GLY A 524 27.89 24.38 -16.86
C GLY A 524 28.70 25.40 -17.66
N LEU A 525 29.53 26.21 -17.01
CA LEU A 525 30.44 27.14 -17.70
C LEU A 525 31.84 26.54 -17.78
N LYS A 526 32.18 26.01 -18.96
CA LYS A 526 33.43 25.28 -19.16
C LYS A 526 34.68 26.13 -18.90
N GLY A 527 35.65 25.56 -18.20
CA GLY A 527 36.89 26.22 -17.78
C GLY A 527 36.77 27.10 -16.53
N ARG A 528 35.58 27.11 -15.89
CA ARG A 528 35.29 27.86 -14.66
C ARG A 528 34.72 26.96 -13.56
N GLU A 529 34.87 25.65 -13.69
CA GLU A 529 34.36 24.66 -12.75
C GLU A 529 35.06 24.78 -11.37
N PRO A 530 34.36 24.46 -10.26
CA PRO A 530 34.98 24.40 -8.95
C PRO A 530 36.07 23.33 -8.90
N ARG A 531 37.17 23.66 -8.23
CA ARG A 531 38.33 22.79 -8.00
C ARG A 531 39.05 23.24 -6.72
N SER A 532 40.09 22.51 -6.34
CA SER A 532 40.98 22.94 -5.26
C SER A 532 41.52 24.36 -5.51
N GLY A 533 41.39 25.22 -4.51
CA GLY A 533 41.75 26.65 -4.58
C GLY A 533 40.64 27.58 -5.07
N THR A 534 39.52 27.05 -5.57
CA THR A 534 38.34 27.85 -5.93
C THR A 534 37.53 28.20 -4.69
N TRP A 535 37.06 29.45 -4.59
CA TRP A 535 36.15 29.90 -3.52
C TRP A 535 34.72 30.07 -4.03
N VAL A 536 33.77 29.36 -3.42
CA VAL A 536 32.36 29.34 -3.83
C VAL A 536 31.47 29.90 -2.72
N LEU A 537 30.56 30.81 -3.07
CA LEU A 537 29.53 31.31 -2.18
C LEU A 537 28.18 30.70 -2.55
N VAL A 538 27.49 30.10 -1.58
CA VAL A 538 26.12 29.58 -1.72
C VAL A 538 25.17 30.29 -0.77
N GLN A 539 23.91 30.43 -1.15
CA GLN A 539 22.93 31.21 -0.39
C GLN A 539 21.78 30.36 0.15
N GLY A 540 21.56 30.39 1.46
CA GLY A 540 20.44 29.72 2.12
C GLY A 540 20.60 28.20 2.22
N THR A 541 19.49 27.55 2.61
CA THR A 541 19.44 26.10 2.88
C THR A 541 18.38 25.38 2.07
N GLY A 542 18.01 25.90 0.90
CA GLY A 542 17.09 25.23 -0.02
C GLY A 542 17.79 24.15 -0.85
N GLY A 543 17.03 23.38 -1.61
CA GLY A 543 17.56 22.25 -2.39
C GLY A 543 18.74 22.60 -3.30
N VAL A 544 18.64 23.68 -4.10
CA VAL A 544 19.74 24.11 -4.98
C VAL A 544 20.97 24.51 -4.17
N SER A 545 20.78 25.24 -3.08
CA SER A 545 21.86 25.73 -2.22
C SER A 545 22.65 24.60 -1.58
N ILE A 546 21.95 23.60 -1.04
CA ILE A 546 22.56 22.43 -0.39
C ILE A 546 23.23 21.53 -1.43
N ALA A 547 22.59 21.28 -2.58
CA ALA A 547 23.21 20.52 -3.65
C ALA A 547 24.50 21.21 -4.17
N ALA A 548 24.47 22.53 -4.37
CA ALA A 548 25.64 23.30 -4.80
C ALA A 548 26.77 23.25 -3.76
N LEU A 549 26.45 23.34 -2.48
CA LEU A 549 27.42 23.19 -1.40
C LEU A 549 28.11 21.84 -1.47
N GLN A 550 27.34 20.75 -1.49
CA GLN A 550 27.91 19.39 -1.45
C GLN A 550 28.74 19.09 -2.71
N LEU A 551 28.26 19.50 -3.89
CA LEU A 551 28.99 19.30 -5.15
C LEU A 551 30.28 20.12 -5.20
N ALA A 552 30.26 21.37 -4.74
CA ALA A 552 31.46 22.22 -4.70
C ALA A 552 32.50 21.70 -3.70
N VAL A 553 32.07 21.25 -2.51
CA VAL A 553 32.95 20.60 -1.52
C VAL A 553 33.56 19.32 -2.11
N ALA A 554 32.76 18.48 -2.75
CA ALA A 554 33.23 17.24 -3.39
C ALA A 554 34.22 17.49 -4.55
N ALA A 555 34.13 18.65 -5.21
CA ALA A 555 35.10 19.10 -6.20
C ALA A 555 36.39 19.68 -5.59
N GLY A 556 36.45 19.83 -4.26
CA GLY A 556 37.59 20.34 -3.51
C GLY A 556 37.61 21.87 -3.35
N ALA A 557 36.52 22.57 -3.66
CA ALA A 557 36.43 24.02 -3.48
C ALA A 557 36.22 24.39 -1.99
N THR A 558 36.62 25.60 -1.63
CA THR A 558 36.30 26.20 -0.33
C THR A 558 34.94 26.88 -0.42
N VAL A 559 33.98 26.41 0.37
CA VAL A 559 32.59 26.90 0.31
C VAL A 559 32.26 27.78 1.51
N VAL A 560 31.70 28.96 1.24
CA VAL A 560 31.08 29.83 2.23
C VAL A 560 29.57 29.81 2.00
N ALA A 561 28.78 29.71 3.07
CA ALA A 561 27.32 29.67 2.98
C ALA A 561 26.66 30.80 3.77
N THR A 562 25.66 31.46 3.19
CA THR A 562 24.81 32.39 3.96
C THR A 562 23.56 31.69 4.49
N THR A 563 23.08 32.07 5.66
CA THR A 563 21.88 31.47 6.28
C THR A 563 21.14 32.42 7.22
N SER A 564 20.03 31.95 7.79
CA SER A 564 19.10 32.74 8.61
C SER A 564 19.07 32.39 10.10
N SER A 565 19.74 31.32 10.53
CA SER A 565 19.71 30.85 11.92
C SER A 565 20.94 30.02 12.28
N ALA A 566 21.32 30.08 13.56
CA ALA A 566 22.46 29.34 14.11
C ALA A 566 22.35 27.81 13.91
N GLU A 567 21.15 27.24 14.11
CA GLU A 567 20.90 25.81 13.88
C GLU A 567 21.27 25.38 12.43
N LYS A 568 20.93 26.23 11.45
CA LYS A 568 21.26 25.98 10.05
C LYS A 568 22.75 26.16 9.77
N GLU A 569 23.44 27.03 10.50
CA GLU A 569 24.90 27.19 10.38
C GLU A 569 25.65 25.91 10.77
N GLU A 570 25.27 25.28 11.87
CA GLU A 570 25.89 24.02 12.31
C GLU A 570 25.72 22.92 11.26
N ARG A 571 24.51 22.79 10.71
CA ARG A 571 24.22 21.84 9.63
C ARG A 571 25.05 22.15 8.37
N LEU A 572 25.17 23.42 7.97
CA LEU A 572 25.99 23.81 6.82
C LEU A 572 27.48 23.48 7.01
N LYS A 573 28.02 23.72 8.21
CA LYS A 573 29.41 23.36 8.56
C LYS A 573 29.64 21.85 8.53
N ALA A 574 28.69 21.08 9.06
CA ALA A 574 28.75 19.62 9.01
C ALA A 574 28.76 19.06 7.57
N LEU A 575 28.19 19.81 6.61
CA LEU A 575 28.23 19.47 5.18
C LEU A 575 29.49 19.95 4.45
N GLY A 576 30.42 20.60 5.14
CA GLY A 576 31.70 21.04 4.60
C GLY A 576 31.79 22.52 4.24
N ALA A 577 30.79 23.35 4.60
CA ALA A 577 30.98 24.80 4.53
C ALA A 577 32.13 25.21 5.46
N SER A 578 33.15 25.86 4.91
CA SER A 578 34.31 26.33 5.67
C SER A 578 33.95 27.52 6.55
N HIS A 579 33.02 28.35 6.08
CA HIS A 579 32.48 29.48 6.84
C HIS A 579 30.97 29.66 6.60
N THR A 580 30.30 30.25 7.58
CA THR A 580 28.88 30.61 7.51
C THR A 580 28.68 32.07 7.89
N ILE A 581 27.73 32.76 7.24
CA ILE A 581 27.32 34.11 7.60
C ILE A 581 25.80 34.20 7.72
N SER A 582 25.33 34.74 8.85
CA SER A 582 23.92 35.09 9.05
C SER A 582 23.58 36.35 8.26
N TYR A 583 22.74 36.24 7.24
CA TYR A 583 22.26 37.43 6.50
C TYR A 583 21.20 38.21 7.29
N ARG A 584 20.64 37.64 8.37
CA ARG A 584 19.71 38.37 9.26
C ARG A 584 20.44 39.32 10.20
N GLU A 585 21.62 38.94 10.65
CA GLU A 585 22.48 39.79 11.48
C GLU A 585 23.24 40.81 10.62
N ASN A 586 23.41 40.52 9.32
CA ASN A 586 24.18 41.33 8.38
C ASN A 586 23.34 41.66 7.12
N PRO A 587 22.15 42.27 7.25
CA PRO A 587 21.21 42.42 6.13
C PRO A 587 21.75 43.35 5.02
N GLU A 588 22.52 44.38 5.39
CA GLU A 588 22.97 45.43 4.47
C GLU A 588 24.39 45.21 3.93
N ASP A 589 25.17 44.28 4.48
CA ASP A 589 26.60 44.17 4.16
C ASP A 589 27.17 42.74 4.19
N TRP A 590 26.31 41.71 4.17
CA TRP A 590 26.80 40.32 4.11
C TRP A 590 27.70 40.05 2.91
N GLY A 591 27.51 40.73 1.77
CA GLY A 591 28.34 40.59 0.58
C GLY A 591 29.78 41.07 0.81
N VAL A 592 29.95 42.13 1.61
CA VAL A 592 31.29 42.60 2.03
C VAL A 592 31.89 41.62 3.03
N LYS A 593 31.14 41.24 4.07
CA LYS A 593 31.63 40.35 5.12
C LYS A 593 32.03 38.97 4.59
N THR A 594 31.25 38.41 3.67
CA THR A 594 31.60 37.13 3.00
C THR A 594 32.85 37.29 2.16
N ARG A 595 33.01 38.41 1.44
CA ARG A 595 34.21 38.71 0.65
C ARG A 595 35.46 38.75 1.52
N ASP A 596 35.37 39.36 2.69
CA ASP A 596 36.51 39.55 3.59
C ASP A 596 37.04 38.23 4.19
N LEU A 597 36.26 37.15 4.13
CA LEU A 597 36.70 35.80 4.49
C LEU A 597 37.63 35.18 3.44
N THR A 598 37.61 35.67 2.20
CA THR A 598 38.41 35.11 1.12
C THR A 598 39.88 35.55 1.23
N PRO A 599 40.84 34.76 0.72
CA PRO A 599 42.26 35.11 0.76
C PRO A 599 42.50 36.43 0.05
N ASN A 600 43.23 37.34 0.70
CA ASN A 600 43.47 38.69 0.21
C ASN A 600 42.20 39.53 -0.05
N GLN A 601 41.04 39.09 0.47
CA GLN A 601 39.75 39.79 0.37
C GLN A 601 39.31 40.08 -1.07
N VAL A 602 39.72 39.23 -2.02
CA VAL A 602 39.46 39.43 -3.45
C VAL A 602 38.06 38.97 -3.88
N GLY A 603 37.40 38.13 -3.08
CA GLY A 603 36.05 37.63 -3.32
C GLY A 603 35.99 36.24 -3.95
N PHE A 604 34.77 35.84 -4.31
CA PHE A 604 34.45 34.47 -4.74
C PHE A 604 34.62 34.26 -6.24
N ASP A 605 35.14 33.08 -6.62
CA ASP A 605 35.17 32.59 -8.00
C ASP A 605 33.77 32.37 -8.56
N ILE A 606 32.89 31.78 -7.75
CA ILE A 606 31.52 31.43 -8.13
C ILE A 606 30.59 31.86 -6.99
N VAL A 607 29.53 32.59 -7.30
CA VAL A 607 28.43 32.91 -6.40
C VAL A 607 27.16 32.26 -6.96
N VAL A 608 26.55 31.35 -6.21
CA VAL A 608 25.26 30.72 -6.55
C VAL A 608 24.14 31.49 -5.88
N ASP A 609 23.50 32.37 -6.66
CA ASP A 609 22.40 33.22 -6.22
C ASP A 609 21.03 32.56 -6.51
N VAL A 610 20.22 32.39 -5.47
CA VAL A 610 18.90 31.75 -5.55
C VAL A 610 17.75 32.68 -5.18
N ALA A 611 18.05 33.85 -4.60
CA ALA A 611 17.05 34.82 -4.16
C ALA A 611 16.82 35.94 -5.18
N GLY A 612 17.65 36.04 -6.22
CA GLY A 612 17.44 36.96 -7.34
C GLY A 612 17.63 38.41 -6.89
N ASN A 613 16.72 39.30 -7.27
CA ASN A 613 16.84 40.74 -7.00
C ASN A 613 17.03 41.09 -5.51
N ASP A 614 16.52 40.27 -4.59
CA ASP A 614 16.69 40.46 -3.14
C ASP A 614 18.17 40.38 -2.70
N SER A 615 18.99 39.57 -3.37
CA SER A 615 20.38 39.27 -3.00
C SER A 615 21.42 39.67 -4.03
N LEU A 616 21.02 39.90 -5.29
CA LEU A 616 21.94 40.02 -6.41
C LEU A 616 22.93 41.18 -6.25
N ALA A 617 22.53 42.31 -5.66
CA ALA A 617 23.45 43.43 -5.40
C ALA A 617 24.60 43.05 -4.44
N GLN A 618 24.29 42.25 -3.43
CA GLN A 618 25.28 41.72 -2.48
C GLN A 618 26.13 40.61 -3.12
N SER A 619 25.55 39.78 -3.99
CA SER A 619 26.29 38.80 -4.79
C SER A 619 27.32 39.45 -5.70
N LEU A 620 26.94 40.54 -6.38
CA LEU A 620 27.85 41.37 -7.17
C LEU A 620 28.93 42.02 -6.29
N THR A 621 28.64 42.30 -5.02
CA THR A 621 29.64 42.80 -4.07
C THR A 621 30.59 41.70 -3.58
N ALA A 622 30.12 40.46 -3.44
CA ALA A 622 30.90 39.34 -2.95
C ALA A 622 31.85 38.76 -4.02
N VAL A 623 31.48 38.84 -5.30
CA VAL A 623 32.24 38.23 -6.39
C VAL A 623 33.62 38.88 -6.60
N LYS A 624 34.58 38.06 -7.00
CA LYS A 624 35.90 38.54 -7.43
C LYS A 624 35.89 39.05 -8.87
N THR A 625 36.90 39.84 -9.23
CA THR A 625 37.12 40.23 -10.62
C THR A 625 37.30 38.98 -11.50
N ASN A 626 36.57 38.94 -12.62
CA ASN A 626 36.42 37.79 -13.53
C ASN A 626 35.79 36.55 -12.91
N GLY A 627 35.16 36.66 -11.73
CA GLY A 627 34.33 35.60 -11.15
C GLY A 627 32.97 35.50 -11.84
N VAL A 628 32.16 34.55 -11.38
CA VAL A 628 30.84 34.23 -11.94
C VAL A 628 29.77 34.39 -10.88
N VAL A 629 28.74 35.18 -11.17
CA VAL A 629 27.50 35.22 -10.40
C VAL A 629 26.44 34.47 -11.19
N VAL A 630 26.01 33.33 -10.65
CA VAL A 630 24.96 32.51 -11.26
C VAL A 630 23.62 32.88 -10.64
N SER A 631 22.67 33.31 -11.46
CA SER A 631 21.28 33.53 -11.05
C SER A 631 20.46 32.28 -11.37
N ALA A 632 20.13 31.51 -10.33
CA ALA A 632 19.49 30.19 -10.44
C ALA A 632 18.07 30.12 -9.82
N GLY A 633 17.53 31.21 -9.27
CA GLY A 633 16.21 31.18 -8.63
C GLY A 633 15.51 32.54 -8.52
N LEU A 634 14.18 32.46 -8.35
CA LEU A 634 13.25 33.56 -8.05
C LEU A 634 12.65 33.39 -6.64
N VAL A 635 13.41 32.85 -5.69
CA VAL A 635 12.90 32.58 -4.32
C VAL A 635 12.65 33.88 -3.54
N GLY A 636 13.24 34.98 -3.99
CA GLY A 636 13.04 36.32 -3.45
C GLY A 636 11.68 36.93 -3.75
N GLY A 637 11.40 38.03 -3.08
CA GLY A 637 10.14 38.76 -3.16
C GLY A 637 10.11 39.81 -4.28
N LYS A 638 9.27 40.84 -4.08
CA LYS A 638 9.23 42.03 -4.94
C LYS A 638 10.38 42.99 -4.57
N ALA A 639 11.62 42.63 -4.88
CA ALA A 639 12.75 43.56 -4.79
C ALA A 639 12.88 44.45 -6.03
N GLU A 640 13.57 45.57 -5.83
CA GLU A 640 13.98 46.46 -6.91
C GLU A 640 14.93 45.74 -7.88
N VAL A 641 14.83 46.09 -9.16
CA VAL A 641 15.68 45.51 -10.19
C VAL A 641 17.11 45.98 -9.98
N VAL A 642 18.05 45.04 -9.88
CA VAL A 642 19.47 45.35 -9.80
C VAL A 642 19.97 45.80 -11.19
N PRO A 643 20.48 47.02 -11.35
CA PRO A 643 20.94 47.51 -12.65
C PRO A 643 22.15 46.72 -13.15
N MET A 644 22.14 46.29 -14.41
CA MET A 644 23.27 45.55 -15.01
C MET A 644 24.60 46.31 -14.90
N LEU A 645 24.55 47.65 -14.90
CA LEU A 645 25.74 48.49 -14.73
C LEU A 645 26.45 48.26 -13.38
N ALA A 646 25.78 47.71 -12.36
CA ALA A 646 26.41 47.35 -11.09
C ALA A 646 27.53 46.30 -11.27
N ALA A 647 27.46 45.45 -12.29
CA ALA A 647 28.54 44.51 -12.63
C ALA A 647 29.84 45.20 -13.11
N LEU A 648 29.79 46.48 -13.50
CA LEU A 648 30.99 47.24 -13.86
C LEU A 648 31.89 47.52 -12.65
N MET A 649 31.29 47.68 -11.47
CA MET A 649 32.05 47.95 -10.24
C MET A 649 32.99 46.79 -9.88
N ARG A 650 32.62 45.58 -10.29
CA ARG A 650 33.41 44.35 -10.17
C ARG A 650 33.23 43.52 -11.44
N PRO A 651 34.06 43.76 -12.47
CA PRO A 651 33.92 43.08 -13.75
C PRO A 651 33.84 41.57 -13.55
N CYS A 652 32.69 40.99 -13.90
CA CYS A 652 32.35 39.59 -13.66
C CYS A 652 31.41 39.06 -14.74
N ILE A 653 31.16 37.76 -14.72
CA ILE A 653 30.15 37.11 -15.56
C ILE A 653 28.87 36.97 -14.74
N VAL A 654 27.77 37.57 -15.20
CA VAL A 654 26.45 37.28 -14.66
C VAL A 654 25.75 36.28 -15.59
N ARG A 655 25.41 35.10 -15.08
CA ARG A 655 24.86 33.99 -15.87
C ARG A 655 23.53 33.53 -15.31
N GLY A 656 22.46 33.60 -16.12
CA GLY A 656 21.19 32.94 -15.81
C GLY A 656 21.27 31.44 -16.06
N VAL A 657 20.68 30.65 -15.17
CA VAL A 657 20.58 29.19 -15.31
C VAL A 657 19.12 28.75 -15.16
N ILE A 658 18.67 27.93 -16.11
CA ILE A 658 17.38 27.25 -16.09
C ILE A 658 17.68 25.75 -16.17
N LEU A 659 17.44 25.01 -15.08
CA LEU A 659 17.72 23.57 -14.99
C LEU A 659 19.14 23.24 -15.52
N GLY A 660 19.25 22.20 -16.34
CA GLY A 660 20.44 21.71 -17.04
C GLY A 660 20.01 20.75 -18.14
N SER A 661 20.93 20.37 -19.01
CA SER A 661 20.65 19.40 -20.07
C SER A 661 20.64 17.95 -19.56
N ARG A 662 20.09 17.02 -20.34
CA ARG A 662 20.09 15.59 -19.97
C ARG A 662 21.51 15.00 -19.95
N ALA A 663 22.40 15.48 -20.81
CA ALA A 663 23.83 15.15 -20.76
C ALA A 663 24.48 15.64 -19.45
N GLN A 664 24.21 16.90 -19.05
CA GLN A 664 24.67 17.42 -17.76
C GLN A 664 24.14 16.59 -16.58
N PHE A 665 22.92 16.07 -16.66
CA PHE A 665 22.38 15.19 -15.63
C PHE A 665 23.16 13.87 -15.54
N ARG A 666 23.46 13.25 -16.69
CA ARG A 666 24.33 12.06 -16.71
C ARG A 666 25.73 12.35 -16.17
N ASP A 667 26.29 13.52 -16.44
CA ASP A 667 27.59 13.94 -15.89
C ASP A 667 27.52 14.10 -14.36
N MET A 668 26.45 14.71 -13.84
CA MET A 668 26.21 14.82 -12.40
C MET A 668 26.09 13.45 -11.74
N VAL A 669 25.34 12.52 -12.33
CA VAL A 669 25.18 11.15 -11.82
C VAL A 669 26.53 10.45 -11.72
N ARG A 670 27.38 10.54 -12.77
CA ARG A 670 28.74 9.97 -12.73
C ARG A 670 29.59 10.61 -11.64
N PHE A 671 29.55 11.94 -11.51
CA PHE A 671 30.31 12.63 -10.47
C PHE A 671 29.87 12.25 -9.06
N ILE A 672 28.56 12.12 -8.82
CA ILE A 672 28.00 11.69 -7.54
C ILE A 672 28.53 10.30 -7.17
N GLU A 673 28.54 9.37 -8.12
CA GLU A 673 29.06 8.02 -7.92
C GLU A 673 30.57 8.03 -7.66
N GLU A 674 31.35 8.72 -8.51
CA GLU A 674 32.81 8.82 -8.39
C GLU A 674 33.28 9.48 -7.08
N LYS A 675 32.53 10.45 -6.60
CA LYS A 675 32.84 11.20 -5.37
C LYS A 675 32.10 10.68 -4.14
N ASN A 676 31.25 9.67 -4.30
CA ASN A 676 30.38 9.13 -3.26
C ASN A 676 29.59 10.24 -2.52
N VAL A 677 29.03 11.18 -3.28
CA VAL A 677 28.26 12.30 -2.71
C VAL A 677 26.89 11.78 -2.33
N LYS A 678 26.53 11.85 -1.05
CA LYS A 678 25.19 11.53 -0.58
C LYS A 678 24.35 12.80 -0.43
N PRO A 679 23.35 13.08 -1.30
CA PRO A 679 22.47 14.23 -1.15
C PRO A 679 21.78 14.25 0.20
N VAL A 680 21.83 15.39 0.89
CA VAL A 680 21.08 15.57 2.14
C VAL A 680 19.64 15.93 1.85
N ILE A 681 18.73 15.32 2.60
CA ILE A 681 17.29 15.53 2.52
C ILE A 681 16.78 16.29 3.76
N ASP A 682 15.52 16.72 3.72
CA ASP A 682 14.85 17.28 4.89
C ASP A 682 14.73 16.25 6.02
N ASP A 683 14.68 16.71 7.27
CA ASP A 683 14.53 15.86 8.46
C ASP A 683 13.19 15.13 8.49
N LYS A 684 12.17 15.67 7.82
CA LYS A 684 10.87 15.04 7.69
C LYS A 684 10.66 14.47 6.28
N VAL A 685 10.42 13.17 6.22
CA VAL A 685 9.92 12.46 5.04
C VAL A 685 8.41 12.30 5.19
N PHE A 686 7.69 12.43 4.08
CA PHE A 686 6.24 12.29 4.00
C PHE A 686 5.88 11.10 3.12
N GLU A 687 4.72 10.48 3.35
CA GLU A 687 4.17 9.50 2.43
C GLU A 687 3.37 10.17 1.30
N LEU A 688 3.09 9.44 0.21
CA LEU A 688 2.34 9.97 -0.93
C LEU A 688 1.02 10.63 -0.50
N ALA A 689 0.23 10.00 0.38
CA ALA A 689 -1.03 10.53 0.89
C ALA A 689 -0.87 11.83 1.72
N GLU A 690 0.33 12.14 2.20
CA GLU A 690 0.61 13.34 3.01
C GLU A 690 1.09 14.53 2.17
N THR A 691 1.02 14.44 0.84
CA THR A 691 1.53 15.47 -0.10
C THR A 691 1.06 16.89 0.23
N LYS A 692 -0.18 17.10 0.69
CA LYS A 692 -0.65 18.43 1.12
C LYS A 692 0.13 18.98 2.31
N ALA A 693 0.42 18.15 3.31
CA ALA A 693 1.22 18.54 4.46
C ALA A 693 2.68 18.84 4.06
N ALA A 694 3.22 18.07 3.10
CA ALA A 694 4.54 18.33 2.52
C ALA A 694 4.58 19.70 1.80
N TYR A 695 3.56 20.05 1.02
CA TYR A 695 3.44 21.37 0.39
C TYR A 695 3.28 22.51 1.40
N ALA A 696 2.53 22.31 2.49
CA ALA A 696 2.41 23.30 3.56
C ALA A 696 3.79 23.60 4.19
N ARG A 697 4.57 22.55 4.52
CA ARG A 697 5.93 22.71 5.04
C ARG A 697 6.86 23.43 4.05
N LEU A 698 6.71 23.15 2.76
CA LEU A 698 7.45 23.84 1.70
C LEU A 698 7.11 25.34 1.68
N LYS A 699 5.81 25.67 1.68
CA LYS A 699 5.29 27.05 1.65
C LYS A 699 5.75 27.85 2.86
N GLU A 700 5.78 27.24 4.03
CA GLU A 700 6.25 27.84 5.28
C GLU A 700 7.78 28.00 5.35
N LYS A 701 8.54 27.50 4.37
CA LYS A 701 10.02 27.55 4.33
C LYS A 701 10.69 26.95 5.57
N LYS A 702 10.05 25.97 6.22
CA LYS A 702 10.57 25.29 7.43
C LYS A 702 11.56 24.17 7.13
N HIS A 703 11.68 23.77 5.87
CA HIS A 703 12.53 22.68 5.44
C HIS A 703 14.02 23.07 5.38
N PHE A 704 14.86 22.05 5.39
CA PHE A 704 16.28 22.09 5.05
C PHE A 704 16.53 21.16 3.87
N SER A 705 17.20 21.64 2.83
CA SER A 705 17.37 20.93 1.56
C SER A 705 16.03 20.64 0.85
N LYS A 706 15.72 19.37 0.56
CA LYS A 706 14.58 18.92 -0.25
C LYS A 706 13.63 18.09 0.59
N ILE A 707 12.34 18.42 0.55
CA ILE A 707 11.28 17.62 1.13
C ILE A 707 11.05 16.42 0.23
N VAL A 708 11.16 15.22 0.80
CA VAL A 708 10.98 13.95 0.11
C VAL A 708 9.61 13.38 0.42
N ILE A 709 9.01 12.78 -0.62
CA ILE A 709 7.81 11.96 -0.54
C ILE A 709 8.21 10.52 -0.85
N LYS A 710 8.04 9.64 0.12
CA LYS A 710 8.17 8.20 -0.03
C LYS A 710 6.88 7.66 -0.67
N ILE A 711 7.06 6.71 -1.57
CA ILE A 711 5.96 6.09 -2.30
C ILE A 711 6.07 4.58 -2.08
N ASP A 712 5.33 4.11 -1.08
CA ASP A 712 5.27 2.70 -0.73
C ASP A 712 4.28 1.96 -1.61
N HIS A 713 4.54 0.67 -1.90
CA HIS A 713 3.75 -0.22 -2.77
C HIS A 713 3.18 -1.40 -2.02
#